data_AF-A0A6A5YHC0-F1
#
_entry.id   AF-A0A6A5YHC0-F1
#
_cell.length_a   1.000
_cell.length_b   1.000
_cell.length_c   1.000
_cell.angle_alpha   90.00
_cell.angle_beta   90.00
_cell.angle_gamma   90.00
#
_symmetry.space_group_name_H-M   'P 1'
#
loop_
_entity.id
_entity.type
_entity.pdbx_description
1 polymer ?
#
loop_
_entity_poly.entity_id
_entity_poly.type
_entity_poly.pdbx_seq_one_letter_code
_entity_poly.pdbx_strand_id
1 'polypeptide(L)'
;MTVPELNENGMSTRGFGNVGAIMPKISAQVAERSNPTKKRIDLSTAENCLVRPEVVEIYKQAVVDHFEAGHLSYPNGFAGDPLLVSTLADFFNTYFSPIVPVEQQHVVTAPGAARCLDTLLFNICDAGDAVLVPGPYWNGFDFQFRVVCAVEPLAVNTDDPADRFTTSLIPALEKAMAGSTRPVRALVLTNPHNPFGKRYPREVLEECVKFCNRHDIHYISDEVYALSSFKSPGSINAPAFVSALSLDLPALGCDPSLVHTIWSPSKDFGSSGIRMSNMPLAVGAALSANTQISSLSAIATVGLLSSPELPVIMAKNSTRLAAAYETVTNFLTRHDLAYVSVESGLFLFAQLAPHAQTLQDEDEVIAKIRDAGVLVSNGRAYHVADSESGWARITFAVEPEQLHKALEILEAVFCEIESGCSAEEARFPNTELLPATGRIHPHLALIAIQIIALNVASSLKQRKIFALAIVGIAAAAQLNRFSQDVATANMFALAWPHYLSTLEQMLFSGPKGPAGDLWRLDRPTQEALSFSAFSLQKIKWAILLLLNLRGVDWSHQIGNIPKRGSRYTSRARFILSQSLELVGVYLMADLASQLSIRLNFTAPDGSVGTLNSKCITLRDPDPYWGFLKVLVYGTGPYYFINFQYIVCSIFAVGFGLSQPKDWPPLFGKLAEVTTVRKFWGSFWQQMMRRFFTTYSRAVVGWLGFRRGTNASSYTQLYLTFFVSGIFHFLSLLQMPTPANITLYERTAGVLYYFLWQAVAITIEDFVQWLWKQAFGSWRSRWFPIVGYVWVVFSFWFSLPWAGDVMLRVKMGEISPLPSVFAALVSRIPLRYSHIE
;
A
#
# COMPACT_ATOMS: atom_id res chain seq x y z
N MET A 1 -8.83 34.58 12.24
CA MET A 1 -8.29 35.63 13.12
C MET A 1 -6.91 35.21 13.55
N THR A 2 -5.92 36.05 13.30
CA THR A 2 -4.56 35.82 13.84
C THR A 2 -4.53 36.29 15.30
N VAL A 3 -3.67 35.67 16.14
CA VAL A 3 -3.55 35.97 17.58
C VAL A 3 -3.38 37.47 17.91
N PRO A 4 -2.71 38.31 17.07
CA PRO A 4 -2.61 39.75 17.32
C PRO A 4 -3.93 40.53 17.15
N GLU A 5 -4.87 40.08 16.30
CA GLU A 5 -6.16 40.75 16.06
C GLU A 5 -7.16 40.60 17.23
N LEU A 6 -6.89 39.68 18.17
CA LEU A 6 -7.77 39.41 19.32
C LEU A 6 -7.55 40.36 20.50
N ASN A 7 -6.45 41.13 20.52
CA ASN A 7 -6.11 42.03 21.62
C ASN A 7 -6.93 43.34 21.58
N GLU A 8 -7.61 43.65 20.47
CA GLU A 8 -8.43 44.86 20.32
C GLU A 8 -9.91 44.69 20.74
N ASN A 9 -10.34 43.47 21.12
CA ASN A 9 -11.78 43.12 21.24
C ASN A 9 -12.34 42.99 22.67
N GLY A 10 -11.71 43.58 23.70
CA GLY A 10 -12.31 43.66 25.04
C GLY A 10 -12.41 42.34 25.83
N MET A 11 -11.65 41.30 25.46
CA MET A 11 -11.54 40.09 26.27
C MET A 11 -10.74 40.32 27.56
N SER A 12 -11.10 39.63 28.64
CA SER A 12 -10.28 39.61 29.86
C SER A 12 -8.90 38.99 29.60
N THR A 13 -7.89 39.36 30.40
CA THR A 13 -6.53 38.79 30.32
C THR A 13 -6.54 37.26 30.39
N ARG A 14 -7.39 36.68 31.25
CA ARG A 14 -7.60 35.22 31.35
C ARG A 14 -8.17 34.65 30.05
N GLY A 15 -9.21 35.29 29.50
CA GLY A 15 -9.83 34.86 28.24
C GLY A 15 -8.85 34.92 27.07
N PHE A 16 -8.09 36.00 26.95
CA PHE A 16 -7.06 36.16 25.91
C PHE A 16 -5.95 35.12 26.05
N GLY A 17 -5.44 34.91 27.26
CA GLY A 17 -4.42 33.89 27.53
C GLY A 17 -4.88 32.49 27.17
N ASN A 18 -6.09 32.11 27.56
CA ASN A 18 -6.67 30.80 27.24
C ASN A 18 -6.87 30.61 25.74
N VAL A 19 -7.45 31.61 25.05
CA VAL A 19 -7.66 31.57 23.59
C VAL A 19 -6.31 31.43 22.87
N GLY A 20 -5.31 32.26 23.23
CA GLY A 20 -3.98 32.22 22.64
C GLY A 20 -3.24 30.90 22.86
N ALA A 21 -3.39 30.28 24.03
CA ALA A 21 -2.70 29.03 24.36
C ALA A 21 -3.35 27.76 23.76
N ILE A 22 -4.68 27.77 23.57
CA ILE A 22 -5.46 26.56 23.29
C ILE A 22 -5.97 26.52 21.86
N MET A 23 -6.46 27.65 21.32
CA MET A 23 -7.03 27.67 19.97
C MET A 23 -6.05 27.21 18.88
N PRO A 24 -4.74 27.54 18.92
CA PRO A 24 -3.80 27.00 17.95
C PRO A 24 -3.75 25.46 17.92
N LYS A 25 -4.01 24.79 19.04
CA LYS A 25 -4.01 23.32 19.14
C LYS A 25 -5.33 22.70 18.67
N ILE A 26 -6.46 23.36 18.91
CA ILE A 26 -7.81 22.82 18.63
C ILE A 26 -8.31 23.19 17.22
N SER A 27 -7.91 24.35 16.69
CA SER A 27 -8.43 24.90 15.43
C SER A 27 -8.23 23.99 14.22
N ALA A 28 -7.09 23.29 14.13
CA ALA A 28 -6.84 22.31 13.07
C ALA A 28 -7.82 21.13 13.13
N GLN A 29 -8.04 20.56 14.32
CA GLN A 29 -8.96 19.44 14.53
C GLN A 29 -10.43 19.82 14.24
N VAL A 30 -10.83 21.04 14.62
CA VAL A 30 -12.19 21.56 14.34
C VAL A 30 -12.41 21.80 12.86
N ALA A 31 -11.45 22.44 12.17
CA ALA A 31 -11.53 22.64 10.73
C ALA A 31 -11.62 21.32 9.96
N GLU A 32 -10.93 20.29 10.45
CA GLU A 32 -10.95 18.94 9.88
C GLU A 32 -12.30 18.24 10.06
N ARG A 33 -12.89 18.26 11.27
CA ARG A 33 -14.23 17.70 11.53
C ARG A 33 -15.35 18.40 10.76
N SER A 34 -15.17 19.69 10.49
CA SER A 34 -16.18 20.55 9.88
C SER A 34 -16.10 20.57 8.35
N ASN A 35 -15.14 19.87 7.73
CA ASN A 35 -14.91 19.93 6.28
C ASN A 35 -15.92 19.06 5.50
N PRO A 36 -16.90 19.64 4.79
CA PRO A 36 -17.98 18.88 4.14
C PRO A 36 -17.52 18.14 2.86
N THR A 37 -16.32 18.43 2.35
CA THR A 37 -15.84 17.91 1.06
C THR A 37 -15.09 16.58 1.15
N LYS A 38 -14.71 16.14 2.36
CA LYS A 38 -14.04 14.85 2.61
C LYS A 38 -14.73 14.14 3.78
N LYS A 39 -15.85 13.44 3.50
CA LYS A 39 -16.55 12.65 4.52
C LYS A 39 -15.68 11.44 4.90
N ARG A 40 -15.02 11.52 6.05
CA ARG A 40 -14.20 10.45 6.64
C ARG A 40 -15.03 9.64 7.64
N ILE A 41 -14.63 8.40 7.90
CA ILE A 41 -15.19 7.57 8.97
C ILE A 41 -14.45 7.92 10.27
N ASP A 42 -15.16 8.42 11.28
CA ASP A 42 -14.56 8.83 12.54
C ASP A 42 -14.54 7.67 13.55
N LEU A 43 -13.37 7.06 13.72
CA LEU A 43 -13.09 6.11 14.80
C LEU A 43 -12.24 6.74 15.91
N SER A 44 -12.07 8.07 15.92
CA SER A 44 -11.29 8.80 16.91
C SER A 44 -12.16 9.28 18.07
N THR A 45 -13.41 9.63 17.80
CA THR A 45 -14.35 10.15 18.79
C THR A 45 -15.00 8.99 19.56
N ALA A 46 -14.97 9.03 20.89
CA ALA A 46 -15.58 8.01 21.75
C ALA A 46 -17.08 8.25 21.91
N GLU A 47 -17.85 7.96 20.87
CA GLU A 47 -19.31 7.97 20.87
C GLU A 47 -19.87 6.56 20.73
N ASN A 48 -21.03 6.30 21.34
CA ASN A 48 -21.72 5.02 21.21
C ASN A 48 -22.90 5.16 20.25
N CYS A 49 -22.76 4.61 19.05
CA CYS A 49 -23.81 4.56 18.04
C CYS A 49 -24.69 3.32 18.17
N LEU A 50 -24.26 2.30 18.93
CA LEU A 50 -24.80 0.94 18.85
C LEU A 50 -26.20 0.79 19.41
N VAL A 51 -26.67 1.70 20.27
CA VAL A 51 -28.02 1.69 20.88
C VAL A 51 -28.81 2.97 20.64
N ARG A 52 -28.31 3.86 19.77
CA ARG A 52 -28.97 5.13 19.45
C ARG A 52 -30.42 4.97 18.97
N PRO A 53 -30.76 4.01 18.10
CA PRO A 53 -32.15 3.86 17.64
C PRO A 53 -33.11 3.65 18.81
N GLU A 54 -32.75 2.79 19.76
CA GLU A 54 -33.57 2.55 20.96
C GLU A 54 -33.67 3.79 21.86
N VAL A 55 -32.55 4.48 22.10
CA VAL A 55 -32.50 5.68 22.96
C VAL A 55 -33.30 6.84 22.34
N VAL A 56 -33.21 7.03 21.02
CA VAL A 56 -33.93 8.09 20.30
C VAL A 56 -35.44 7.93 20.43
N GLU A 57 -35.96 6.71 20.30
CA GLU A 57 -37.40 6.48 20.43
C GLU A 57 -37.89 6.73 21.87
N ILE A 58 -37.11 6.32 22.89
CA ILE A 58 -37.42 6.66 24.29
C ILE A 58 -37.44 8.18 24.49
N TYR A 59 -36.46 8.90 23.96
CA TYR A 59 -36.40 10.35 24.10
C TYR A 59 -37.57 11.06 23.44
N LYS A 60 -37.94 10.65 22.22
CA LYS A 60 -39.12 11.19 21.53
C LYS A 60 -40.38 10.95 22.37
N GLN A 61 -40.55 9.74 22.89
CA GLN A 61 -41.72 9.38 23.67
C GLN A 61 -41.77 10.17 24.99
N ALA A 62 -40.65 10.27 25.71
CA ALA A 62 -40.55 11.04 26.95
C ALA A 62 -40.90 12.52 26.74
N VAL A 63 -40.45 13.12 25.63
CA VAL A 63 -40.80 14.51 25.30
C VAL A 63 -42.29 14.63 24.95
N VAL A 64 -42.85 13.70 24.18
CA VAL A 64 -44.29 13.70 23.85
C VAL A 64 -45.15 13.57 25.10
N ASP A 65 -44.77 12.70 26.04
CA ASP A 65 -45.58 12.36 27.20
C ASP A 65 -45.45 13.36 28.36
N HIS A 66 -44.31 14.06 28.47
CA HIS A 66 -43.99 14.85 29.66
C HIS A 66 -43.65 16.32 29.38
N PHE A 67 -43.55 16.76 28.13
CA PHE A 67 -43.25 18.17 27.84
C PHE A 67 -44.47 19.08 28.01
N GLU A 68 -44.60 19.64 29.20
CA GLU A 68 -45.64 20.60 29.56
C GLU A 68 -45.15 22.06 29.60
N ALA A 69 -46.08 23.03 29.59
CA ALA A 69 -45.78 24.46 29.63
C ALA A 69 -44.91 24.90 30.84
N GLY A 70 -45.02 24.20 31.98
CA GLY A 70 -44.19 24.45 33.16
C GLY A 70 -42.69 24.29 32.90
N HIS A 71 -42.30 23.41 31.96
CA HIS A 71 -40.90 23.15 31.63
C HIS A 71 -40.23 24.28 30.84
N LEU A 72 -40.99 25.28 30.37
CA LEU A 72 -40.46 26.52 29.80
C LEU A 72 -40.01 27.53 30.88
N SER A 73 -40.29 27.24 32.16
CA SER A 73 -39.87 28.07 33.29
C SER A 73 -38.58 27.55 33.92
N TYR A 74 -38.01 28.32 34.86
CA TYR A 74 -36.89 27.85 35.67
C TYR A 74 -37.26 26.58 36.44
N PRO A 75 -36.31 25.62 36.60
CA PRO A 75 -36.56 24.42 37.39
C PRO A 75 -36.81 24.79 38.86
N ASN A 76 -37.69 24.02 39.51
CA ASN A 76 -38.05 24.26 40.90
C ASN A 76 -36.93 23.86 41.89
N GLY A 77 -35.96 23.05 41.45
CA GLY A 77 -34.85 22.59 42.29
C GLY A 77 -33.57 23.38 42.04
N PHE A 78 -32.82 23.63 43.12
CA PHE A 78 -31.58 24.40 43.08
C PHE A 78 -30.38 23.58 42.55
N ALA A 79 -30.33 22.28 42.86
CA ALA A 79 -29.28 21.37 42.41
C ALA A 79 -29.56 20.76 41.02
N GLY A 80 -30.73 21.05 40.45
CA GLY A 80 -31.23 20.43 39.23
C GLY A 80 -32.76 20.33 39.22
N ASP A 81 -33.30 19.84 38.11
CA ASP A 81 -34.70 19.45 38.05
C ASP A 81 -35.00 18.36 39.12
N PRO A 82 -36.01 18.54 39.99
CA PRO A 82 -36.25 17.61 41.10
C PRO A 82 -36.52 16.17 40.67
N LEU A 83 -37.22 15.97 39.56
CA LEU A 83 -37.54 14.62 39.05
C LEU A 83 -36.30 13.95 38.46
N LEU A 84 -35.45 14.71 37.77
CA LEU A 84 -34.15 14.22 37.32
C LEU A 84 -33.25 13.80 38.49
N VAL A 85 -33.19 14.64 39.53
CA VAL A 85 -32.40 14.40 40.74
C VAL A 85 -32.85 13.11 41.45
N SER A 86 -34.15 12.92 41.64
CA SER A 86 -34.68 11.69 42.25
C SER A 86 -34.45 10.46 41.40
N THR A 87 -34.69 10.55 40.08
CA THR A 87 -34.48 9.43 39.15
C THR A 87 -33.02 9.00 39.12
N LEU A 88 -32.08 9.93 39.20
CA LEU A 88 -30.65 9.61 39.28
C LEU A 88 -30.28 8.91 40.59
N ALA A 89 -30.80 9.36 41.73
CA ALA A 89 -30.58 8.68 43.01
C ALA A 89 -31.04 7.22 42.96
N ASP A 90 -32.26 6.97 42.45
CA ASP A 90 -32.82 5.62 42.28
C ASP A 90 -31.98 4.77 41.32
N PHE A 91 -31.52 5.37 40.22
CA PHE A 91 -30.65 4.73 39.25
C PHE A 91 -29.31 4.30 39.87
N PHE A 92 -28.65 5.16 40.65
CA PHE A 92 -27.40 4.78 41.33
C PHE A 92 -27.61 3.66 42.34
N ASN A 93 -28.67 3.75 43.14
CA ASN A 93 -29.03 2.69 44.09
C ASN A 93 -29.28 1.34 43.39
N THR A 94 -29.80 1.36 42.16
CA THR A 94 -30.11 0.16 41.39
C THR A 94 -28.87 -0.42 40.68
N TYR A 95 -28.05 0.41 40.03
CA TYR A 95 -27.02 -0.05 39.08
C TYR A 95 -25.58 0.10 39.57
N PHE A 96 -25.33 0.87 40.63
CA PHE A 96 -23.98 1.15 41.14
C PHE A 96 -23.69 0.49 42.49
N SER A 97 -24.63 -0.30 43.02
CA SER A 97 -24.48 -1.07 44.27
C SER A 97 -23.80 -0.28 45.39
N PRO A 98 -24.35 0.89 45.79
CA PRO A 98 -23.72 1.73 46.79
C PRO A 98 -23.78 1.08 48.17
N ILE A 99 -22.73 1.26 48.99
CA ILE A 99 -22.73 0.80 50.40
C ILE A 99 -23.66 1.67 51.24
N VAL A 100 -23.62 2.99 51.01
CA VAL A 100 -24.53 3.95 51.62
C VAL A 100 -25.54 4.38 50.56
N PRO A 101 -26.87 4.23 50.79
CA PRO A 101 -27.88 4.64 49.82
C PRO A 101 -27.68 6.09 49.35
N VAL A 102 -27.77 6.29 48.04
CA VAL A 102 -27.69 7.62 47.42
C VAL A 102 -29.02 8.32 47.58
N GLU A 103 -29.03 9.47 48.25
CA GLU A 103 -30.22 10.28 48.45
C GLU A 103 -30.23 11.49 47.50
N GLN A 104 -31.39 12.10 47.29
CA GLN A 104 -31.55 13.27 46.41
C GLN A 104 -30.62 14.45 46.77
N GLN A 105 -30.33 14.63 48.05
CA GLN A 105 -29.43 15.68 48.53
C GLN A 105 -27.95 15.40 48.21
N HIS A 106 -27.60 14.15 47.90
CA HIS A 106 -26.26 13.75 47.46
C HIS A 106 -26.02 14.03 45.97
N VAL A 107 -27.03 14.57 45.29
CA VAL A 107 -27.09 14.70 43.84
C VAL A 107 -27.11 16.16 43.42
N VAL A 108 -26.18 16.51 42.54
CA VAL A 108 -26.15 17.80 41.84
C VAL A 108 -26.14 17.53 40.35
N THR A 109 -26.69 18.39 39.51
CA THR A 109 -26.68 18.20 38.07
C THR A 109 -25.94 19.35 37.37
N ALA A 110 -25.09 19.04 36.39
CA ALA A 110 -24.44 20.02 35.50
C ALA A 110 -24.38 19.52 34.04
N PRO A 111 -24.21 20.36 33.00
CA PRO A 111 -24.23 19.96 31.59
C PRO A 111 -23.10 18.99 31.14
N GLY A 112 -23.21 17.71 31.50
CA GLY A 112 -22.30 16.62 31.12
C GLY A 112 -21.14 16.41 32.11
N ALA A 113 -20.51 15.23 32.08
CA ALA A 113 -19.43 14.84 33.01
C ALA A 113 -18.27 15.86 33.06
N ALA A 114 -17.89 16.43 31.91
CA ALA A 114 -16.85 17.46 31.84
C ALA A 114 -17.18 18.66 32.75
N ARG A 115 -18.38 19.23 32.62
CA ARG A 115 -18.78 20.37 33.46
C ARG A 115 -19.02 19.97 34.92
N CYS A 116 -19.33 18.71 35.21
CA CYS A 116 -19.38 18.23 36.61
C CYS A 116 -18.00 18.27 37.24
N LEU A 117 -17.01 17.76 36.50
CA LEU A 117 -15.62 17.77 36.93
C LEU A 117 -15.09 19.21 37.06
N ASP A 118 -15.36 20.08 36.09
CA ASP A 118 -14.98 21.51 36.18
C ASP A 118 -15.58 22.17 37.41
N THR A 119 -16.87 21.98 37.63
CA THR A 119 -17.57 22.56 38.75
C THR A 119 -17.02 22.02 40.08
N LEU A 120 -16.75 20.72 40.17
CA LEU A 120 -16.13 20.14 41.35
C LEU A 120 -14.73 20.73 41.58
N LEU A 121 -13.86 20.70 40.56
CA LEU A 121 -12.51 21.27 40.62
C LEU A 121 -12.52 22.75 40.98
N PHE A 122 -13.46 23.53 40.43
CA PHE A 122 -13.63 24.96 40.76
C PHE A 122 -13.93 25.19 42.25
N ASN A 123 -14.58 24.24 42.92
CA ASN A 123 -14.93 24.35 44.34
C ASN A 123 -13.86 23.76 45.29
N ILE A 124 -12.94 22.92 44.80
CA ILE A 124 -11.93 22.24 45.65
C ILE A 124 -10.48 22.67 45.38
N CYS A 125 -10.25 23.39 44.29
CA CYS A 125 -8.94 23.90 43.88
C CYS A 125 -8.94 25.42 43.76
N ASP A 126 -7.82 26.02 44.14
CA ASP A 126 -7.47 27.38 43.79
C ASP A 126 -6.78 27.44 42.42
N ALA A 127 -6.76 28.65 41.83
CA ALA A 127 -6.04 28.88 40.58
C ALA A 127 -4.53 28.63 40.77
N GLY A 128 -3.96 27.74 39.97
CA GLY A 128 -2.56 27.33 40.06
C GLY A 128 -2.32 26.01 40.79
N ASP A 129 -3.34 25.40 41.40
CA ASP A 129 -3.25 24.06 41.99
C ASP A 129 -3.08 22.97 40.93
N ALA A 130 -2.72 21.77 41.39
CA ALA A 130 -2.53 20.58 40.56
C ALA A 130 -3.46 19.43 40.96
N VAL A 131 -3.79 18.58 39.97
CA VAL A 131 -4.63 17.39 40.12
C VAL A 131 -3.88 16.20 39.52
N LEU A 132 -3.69 15.13 40.31
CA LEU A 132 -3.06 13.90 39.85
C LEU A 132 -3.98 13.17 38.88
N VAL A 133 -3.43 12.75 37.74
CA VAL A 133 -4.14 11.97 36.72
C VAL A 133 -3.23 10.83 36.24
N PRO A 134 -3.54 9.57 36.55
CA PRO A 134 -2.79 8.43 36.04
C PRO A 134 -2.78 8.39 34.52
N GLY A 135 -1.58 8.30 33.94
CA GLY A 135 -1.35 8.31 32.51
C GLY A 135 -1.13 6.91 31.93
N PRO A 136 -1.27 6.75 30.60
CA PRO A 136 -1.90 7.68 29.63
C PRO A 136 -3.36 8.04 29.94
N TYR A 137 -3.77 9.29 29.76
CA TYR A 137 -5.12 9.78 30.12
C TYR A 137 -5.82 10.55 29.00
N TRP A 138 -7.13 10.79 29.14
CA TRP A 138 -7.91 11.56 28.19
C TRP A 138 -7.46 13.02 28.10
N ASN A 139 -6.93 13.39 26.94
CA ASN A 139 -6.39 14.71 26.60
C ASN A 139 -7.34 15.90 26.80
N GLY A 140 -8.63 15.63 26.98
CA GLY A 140 -9.58 16.67 27.32
C GLY A 140 -9.29 17.35 28.66
N PHE A 141 -8.70 16.64 29.62
CA PHE A 141 -8.32 17.22 30.92
C PHE A 141 -7.33 18.38 30.78
N ASP A 142 -6.47 18.39 29.76
CA ASP A 142 -5.47 19.46 29.56
C ASP A 142 -6.11 20.81 29.30
N PHE A 143 -7.14 20.86 28.46
CA PHE A 143 -7.85 22.10 28.19
C PHE A 143 -8.88 22.37 29.29
N GLN A 144 -9.58 21.31 29.72
CA GLN A 144 -10.73 21.43 30.59
C GLN A 144 -10.33 21.99 31.97
N PHE A 145 -9.30 21.41 32.61
CA PHE A 145 -8.87 21.84 33.95
C PHE A 145 -8.25 23.25 33.91
N ARG A 146 -7.54 23.58 32.83
CA ARG A 146 -6.82 24.86 32.69
C ARG A 146 -7.74 26.02 32.32
N VAL A 147 -8.71 25.84 31.42
CA VAL A 147 -9.55 26.94 30.91
C VAL A 147 -10.44 27.52 32.00
N VAL A 148 -11.09 26.64 32.76
CA VAL A 148 -12.19 27.01 33.65
C VAL A 148 -11.65 27.24 35.05
N CYS A 149 -10.83 26.31 35.55
CA CYS A 149 -10.38 26.29 36.93
C CYS A 149 -8.95 26.82 37.10
N ALA A 150 -8.20 27.01 36.00
CA ALA A 150 -6.76 27.32 36.04
C ALA A 150 -5.94 26.29 36.83
N VAL A 151 -6.34 25.02 36.76
CA VAL A 151 -5.73 23.89 37.45
C VAL A 151 -4.86 23.09 36.47
N GLU A 152 -3.75 22.54 36.95
CA GLU A 152 -2.85 21.71 36.17
C GLU A 152 -3.13 20.21 36.35
N PRO A 153 -3.42 19.47 35.26
CA PRO A 153 -3.36 18.02 35.32
C PRO A 153 -1.89 17.59 35.41
N LEU A 154 -1.56 16.87 36.47
CA LEU A 154 -0.25 16.30 36.75
C LEU A 154 -0.28 14.81 36.37
N ALA A 155 0.37 14.48 35.26
CA ALA A 155 0.45 13.11 34.75
C ALA A 155 1.19 12.20 35.75
N VAL A 156 0.61 11.03 36.03
CA VAL A 156 1.21 10.02 36.91
C VAL A 156 1.52 8.77 36.11
N ASN A 157 2.80 8.51 35.89
CA ASN A 157 3.26 7.34 35.15
C ASN A 157 3.94 6.35 36.11
N THR A 158 3.58 5.07 36.00
CA THR A 158 4.32 3.98 36.64
C THR A 158 5.62 3.70 35.90
N ASP A 159 6.62 3.16 36.60
CA ASP A 159 7.91 2.83 35.96
C ASP A 159 7.77 1.64 34.98
N ASP A 160 6.85 0.70 35.25
CA ASP A 160 6.43 -0.37 34.32
C ASP A 160 4.98 -0.14 33.84
N PRO A 161 4.69 -0.20 32.53
CA PRO A 161 3.32 -0.12 32.00
C PRO A 161 2.35 -1.19 32.52
N ALA A 162 2.84 -2.39 32.87
CA ALA A 162 2.03 -3.47 33.42
C ALA A 162 1.46 -3.14 34.81
N ASP A 163 2.11 -2.23 35.52
CA ASP A 163 1.80 -1.87 36.91
C ASP A 163 0.67 -0.83 37.04
N ARG A 164 0.22 -0.22 35.93
CA ARG A 164 -0.76 0.89 35.90
C ARG A 164 -2.08 0.59 36.60
N PHE A 165 -2.49 -0.67 36.64
CA PHE A 165 -3.76 -1.14 37.23
C PHE A 165 -3.54 -1.96 38.50
N THR A 166 -2.40 -1.80 39.15
CA THR A 166 -2.02 -2.51 40.38
C THR A 166 -1.76 -1.51 41.51
N THR A 167 -1.52 -2.00 42.72
CA THR A 167 -1.17 -1.15 43.87
C THR A 167 0.18 -0.43 43.71
N SER A 168 1.01 -0.81 42.73
CA SER A 168 2.21 -0.06 42.32
C SER A 168 1.91 1.34 41.79
N LEU A 169 0.63 1.67 41.50
CA LEU A 169 0.19 3.03 41.24
C LEU A 169 0.44 3.97 42.43
N ILE A 170 0.33 3.49 43.68
CA ILE A 170 0.45 4.35 44.87
C ILE A 170 1.84 4.96 45.01
N PRO A 171 2.96 4.21 44.93
CA PRO A 171 4.29 4.81 44.88
C PRO A 171 4.47 5.84 43.74
N ALA A 172 3.85 5.63 42.58
CA ALA A 172 3.90 6.58 41.48
C ALA A 172 3.14 7.88 41.80
N LEU A 173 1.98 7.78 42.46
CA LEU A 173 1.23 8.93 42.97
C LEU A 173 2.06 9.74 43.99
N GLU A 174 2.70 9.06 44.95
CA GLU A 174 3.59 9.68 45.95
C GLU A 174 4.75 10.42 45.26
N LYS A 175 5.42 9.77 44.29
CA LYS A 175 6.52 10.35 43.51
C LYS A 175 6.09 11.58 42.72
N ALA A 176 4.93 11.52 42.06
CA ALA A 176 4.39 12.64 41.30
C ALA A 176 4.01 13.82 42.21
N MET A 177 3.33 13.55 43.32
CA MET A 177 2.97 14.56 44.31
C MET A 177 4.20 15.24 44.90
N ALA A 178 5.21 14.47 45.32
CA ALA A 178 6.46 15.00 45.88
C ALA A 178 7.28 15.83 44.87
N GLY A 179 7.19 15.50 43.59
CA GLY A 179 7.83 16.25 42.50
C GLY A 179 7.07 17.50 42.04
N SER A 180 5.84 17.70 42.51
CA SER A 180 5.02 18.84 42.11
C SER A 180 5.56 20.16 42.68
N THR A 181 5.62 21.20 41.85
CA THR A 181 5.94 22.57 42.30
C THR A 181 4.69 23.34 42.77
N ARG A 182 3.53 22.69 42.70
CA ARG A 182 2.20 23.26 43.01
C ARG A 182 1.47 22.41 44.05
N PRO A 183 0.62 23.00 44.89
CA PRO A 183 -0.22 22.23 45.80
C PRO A 183 -1.09 21.25 45.03
N VAL A 184 -1.04 19.97 45.40
CA VAL A 184 -1.91 18.93 44.84
C VAL A 184 -3.18 18.87 45.66
N ARG A 185 -4.36 18.93 45.01
CA ARG A 185 -5.66 18.99 45.70
C ARG A 185 -6.57 17.79 45.45
N ALA A 186 -6.33 17.03 44.38
CA ALA A 186 -7.15 15.88 44.05
C ALA A 186 -6.40 14.83 43.23
N LEU A 187 -6.94 13.62 43.23
CA LEU A 187 -6.67 12.54 42.29
C LEU A 187 -7.94 12.27 41.48
N VAL A 188 -7.82 12.27 40.15
CA VAL A 188 -8.89 11.87 39.24
C VAL A 188 -8.55 10.51 38.62
N LEU A 189 -9.38 9.50 38.88
CA LEU A 189 -9.35 8.21 38.19
C LEU A 189 -10.53 8.10 37.23
N THR A 190 -10.25 7.81 35.96
CA THR A 190 -11.30 7.36 35.04
C THR A 190 -11.44 5.84 35.18
N ASN A 191 -12.60 5.37 35.63
CA ASN A 191 -12.86 3.95 35.90
C ASN A 191 -14.26 3.55 35.41
N PRO A 192 -14.39 2.75 34.33
CA PRO A 192 -13.34 2.15 33.51
C PRO A 192 -12.45 3.16 32.77
N HIS A 193 -11.18 2.80 32.59
CA HIS A 193 -10.11 3.68 32.15
C HIS A 193 -10.19 4.11 30.68
N ASN A 194 -9.78 5.35 30.39
CA ASN A 194 -9.64 5.90 29.04
C ASN A 194 -8.19 6.38 28.84
N PRO A 195 -7.39 5.73 27.97
CA PRO A 195 -7.83 5.03 26.74
C PRO A 195 -7.88 3.50 26.78
N PHE A 196 -7.55 2.85 27.90
CA PHE A 196 -7.32 1.39 27.93
C PHE A 196 -8.57 0.51 28.03
N GLY A 197 -9.72 1.07 28.44
CA GLY A 197 -10.95 0.29 28.65
C GLY A 197 -10.83 -0.79 29.74
N LYS A 198 -9.90 -0.58 30.69
CA LYS A 198 -9.60 -1.46 31.82
C LYS A 198 -10.35 -1.01 33.07
N ARG A 199 -10.74 -1.95 33.93
CA ARG A 199 -11.33 -1.64 35.23
C ARG A 199 -10.26 -1.72 36.31
N TYR A 200 -10.29 -0.80 37.25
CA TYR A 200 -9.42 -0.88 38.42
C TYR A 200 -9.95 -1.98 39.37
N PRO A 201 -9.08 -2.90 39.82
CA PRO A 201 -9.44 -3.83 40.89
C PRO A 201 -9.82 -3.08 42.17
N ARG A 202 -10.73 -3.66 42.97
CA ARG A 202 -11.18 -3.08 44.25
C ARG A 202 -10.02 -2.66 45.15
N GLU A 203 -9.02 -3.52 45.31
CA GLU A 203 -7.84 -3.26 46.13
C GLU A 203 -7.08 -1.98 45.71
N VAL A 204 -6.99 -1.70 44.40
CA VAL A 204 -6.33 -0.49 43.89
C VAL A 204 -7.15 0.76 44.19
N LEU A 205 -8.48 0.69 44.02
CA LEU A 205 -9.39 1.78 44.36
C LEU A 205 -9.34 2.10 45.86
N GLU A 206 -9.37 1.09 46.73
CA GLU A 206 -9.27 1.25 48.17
C GLU A 206 -7.94 1.89 48.58
N GLU A 207 -6.81 1.46 47.98
CA GLU A 207 -5.51 2.08 48.25
C GLU A 207 -5.40 3.52 47.73
N CYS A 208 -6.04 3.85 46.60
CA CYS A 208 -6.11 5.23 46.10
C CYS A 208 -6.92 6.14 47.02
N VAL A 209 -8.05 5.66 47.54
CA VAL A 209 -8.86 6.39 48.52
C VAL A 209 -8.07 6.61 49.82
N LYS A 210 -7.38 5.57 50.33
CA LYS A 210 -6.51 5.70 51.50
C LYS A 210 -5.38 6.70 51.25
N PHE A 211 -4.76 6.68 50.06
CA PHE A 211 -3.75 7.65 49.66
C PHE A 211 -4.30 9.07 49.75
N CYS A 212 -5.45 9.34 49.13
CA CYS A 212 -6.08 10.65 49.18
C CYS A 212 -6.39 11.10 50.61
N ASN A 213 -6.92 10.20 51.44
CA ASN A 213 -7.24 10.49 52.83
C ASN A 213 -5.99 10.79 53.69
N ARG A 214 -4.88 10.08 53.49
CA ARG A 214 -3.61 10.34 54.21
C ARG A 214 -3.04 11.72 53.91
N HIS A 215 -3.27 12.22 52.69
CA HIS A 215 -2.73 13.49 52.20
C HIS A 215 -3.74 14.64 52.26
N ASP A 216 -4.93 14.41 52.80
CA ASP A 216 -6.03 15.40 52.86
C ASP A 216 -6.35 16.03 51.48
N ILE A 217 -6.41 15.18 50.45
CA ILE A 217 -6.80 15.56 49.09
C ILE A 217 -8.05 14.79 48.66
N HIS A 218 -8.73 15.30 47.64
CA HIS A 218 -9.95 14.67 47.13
C HIS A 218 -9.66 13.48 46.21
N TYR A 219 -10.47 12.44 46.30
CA TYR A 219 -10.55 11.35 45.34
C TYR A 219 -11.77 11.54 44.43
N ILE A 220 -11.56 11.51 43.12
CA ILE A 220 -12.61 11.69 42.13
C ILE A 220 -12.62 10.47 41.20
N SER A 221 -13.73 9.75 41.18
CA SER A 221 -14.01 8.63 40.27
C SER A 221 -14.84 9.14 39.08
N ASP A 222 -14.22 9.27 37.91
CA ASP A 222 -14.93 9.48 36.64
C ASP A 222 -15.37 8.12 36.07
N GLU A 223 -16.62 7.78 36.31
CA GLU A 223 -17.23 6.50 36.00
C GLU A 223 -18.05 6.53 34.71
N VAL A 224 -17.78 7.46 33.80
CA VAL A 224 -18.55 7.68 32.57
C VAL A 224 -18.75 6.43 31.67
N TYR A 225 -17.93 5.39 31.83
CA TYR A 225 -17.99 4.12 31.10
C TYR A 225 -18.55 2.95 31.93
N ALA A 226 -19.12 3.20 33.12
CA ALA A 226 -19.55 2.17 34.08
C ALA A 226 -20.45 1.09 33.48
N LEU A 227 -21.36 1.45 32.57
CA LEU A 227 -22.38 0.55 32.02
C LEU A 227 -22.06 0.07 30.59
N SER A 228 -20.83 0.27 30.13
CA SER A 228 -20.32 -0.19 28.84
C SER A 228 -19.48 -1.47 28.95
N SER A 229 -19.67 -2.24 30.03
CA SER A 229 -18.99 -3.53 30.24
C SER A 229 -19.54 -4.60 29.30
N PHE A 230 -18.66 -5.45 28.77
CA PHE A 230 -19.05 -6.58 27.92
C PHE A 230 -18.11 -7.77 28.11
N LYS A 231 -18.58 -8.97 27.75
CA LYS A 231 -17.78 -10.19 27.81
C LYS A 231 -16.93 -10.33 26.55
N SER A 232 -15.65 -10.67 26.72
CA SER A 232 -14.74 -11.02 25.63
C SER A 232 -13.84 -12.19 26.07
N PRO A 233 -13.26 -12.97 25.14
CA PRO A 233 -12.38 -14.08 25.49
C PRO A 233 -11.19 -13.67 26.37
N GLY A 234 -10.72 -12.43 26.22
CA GLY A 234 -9.64 -11.84 27.03
C GLY A 234 -10.10 -11.26 28.37
N SER A 235 -11.40 -11.21 28.67
CA SER A 235 -11.95 -10.63 29.91
C SER A 235 -12.57 -11.68 30.86
N ILE A 236 -12.38 -12.97 30.60
CA ILE A 236 -12.94 -14.07 31.43
C ILE A 236 -12.51 -13.97 32.91
N ASN A 237 -11.27 -13.50 33.16
CA ASN A 237 -10.73 -13.30 34.51
C ASN A 237 -10.66 -11.81 34.91
N ALA A 238 -11.30 -10.92 34.16
CA ALA A 238 -11.24 -9.48 34.45
C ALA A 238 -12.03 -9.13 35.72
N PRO A 239 -11.55 -8.19 36.54
CA PRO A 239 -12.23 -7.78 37.77
C PRO A 239 -13.61 -7.21 37.45
N ALA A 240 -14.62 -7.48 38.27
CA ALA A 240 -15.91 -6.81 38.10
C ALA A 240 -15.75 -5.28 38.21
N PHE A 241 -16.64 -4.53 37.56
CA PHE A 241 -16.68 -3.08 37.77
C PHE A 241 -17.05 -2.80 39.23
N VAL A 242 -16.28 -1.92 39.87
CA VAL A 242 -16.51 -1.46 41.24
C VAL A 242 -16.62 0.05 41.19
N SER A 243 -17.80 0.56 41.55
CA SER A 243 -18.00 1.99 41.74
C SER A 243 -17.33 2.45 43.03
N ALA A 244 -16.88 3.69 43.08
CA ALA A 244 -16.46 4.36 44.31
C ALA A 244 -17.60 4.38 45.37
N LEU A 245 -18.86 4.37 44.93
CA LEU A 245 -20.02 4.25 45.82
C LEU A 245 -20.10 2.88 46.51
N SER A 246 -19.48 1.85 45.93
CA SER A 246 -19.44 0.48 46.46
C SER A 246 -18.23 0.22 47.39
N LEU A 247 -17.47 1.26 47.75
CA LEU A 247 -16.37 1.18 48.70
C LEU A 247 -16.87 1.45 50.13
N ASP A 248 -16.45 0.63 51.08
CA ASP A 248 -16.80 0.81 52.50
C ASP A 248 -15.84 1.81 53.16
N LEU A 249 -16.05 3.10 52.87
CA LEU A 249 -15.18 4.19 53.36
C LEU A 249 -15.03 4.20 54.89
N PRO A 250 -16.09 4.00 55.70
CA PRO A 250 -15.97 3.87 57.15
C PRO A 250 -15.06 2.71 57.58
N ALA A 251 -15.20 1.52 56.96
CA ALA A 251 -14.33 0.38 57.29
C ALA A 251 -12.87 0.62 56.89
N LEU A 252 -12.63 1.42 55.84
CA LEU A 252 -11.30 1.84 55.40
C LEU A 252 -10.71 2.99 56.25
N GLY A 253 -11.49 3.56 57.18
CA GLY A 253 -11.08 4.71 57.99
C GLY A 253 -10.89 6.00 57.18
N CYS A 254 -11.58 6.13 56.05
CA CYS A 254 -11.47 7.25 55.13
C CYS A 254 -12.68 8.19 55.26
N ASP A 255 -12.44 9.51 55.15
CA ASP A 255 -13.49 10.52 55.20
C ASP A 255 -14.34 10.50 53.91
N PRO A 256 -15.65 10.19 53.98
CA PRO A 256 -16.54 10.24 52.83
C PRO A 256 -16.64 11.61 52.16
N SER A 257 -16.31 12.69 52.89
CA SER A 257 -16.33 14.07 52.38
C SER A 257 -15.30 14.31 51.26
N LEU A 258 -14.25 13.49 51.21
CA LEU A 258 -13.16 13.58 50.23
C LEU A 258 -13.41 12.75 48.97
N VAL A 259 -14.46 11.93 48.92
CA VAL A 259 -14.70 10.95 47.83
C VAL A 259 -15.90 11.37 46.97
N HIS A 260 -15.64 11.52 45.67
CA HIS A 260 -16.62 12.00 44.69
C HIS A 260 -16.76 11.06 43.50
N THR A 261 -17.99 10.85 43.02
CA THR A 261 -18.29 10.05 41.83
C THR A 261 -18.94 10.91 40.76
N ILE A 262 -18.47 10.78 39.52
CA ILE A 262 -19.01 11.43 38.33
C ILE A 262 -19.42 10.33 37.35
N TRP A 263 -20.57 10.43 36.69
CA TRP A 263 -21.04 9.44 35.70
C TRP A 263 -21.66 10.13 34.48
N SER A 264 -21.81 9.50 33.29
CA SER A 264 -22.67 10.06 32.21
C SER A 264 -23.36 9.17 31.19
N PRO A 265 -24.53 9.51 30.57
CA PRO A 265 -25.14 8.57 29.65
C PRO A 265 -24.47 8.73 28.27
N SER A 266 -23.49 9.64 28.16
CA SER A 266 -22.85 10.12 26.95
C SER A 266 -22.07 9.01 26.29
N LYS A 267 -21.54 8.10 27.10
CA LYS A 267 -20.73 6.99 26.63
C LYS A 267 -21.53 5.70 26.70
N ASP A 268 -22.20 5.44 27.81
CA ASP A 268 -23.00 4.21 27.96
C ASP A 268 -24.18 4.15 26.97
N PHE A 269 -24.86 5.28 26.71
CA PHE A 269 -26.07 5.34 25.87
C PHE A 269 -25.95 6.30 24.67
N GLY A 270 -24.76 6.85 24.41
CA GLY A 270 -24.52 7.73 23.27
C GLY A 270 -25.23 9.09 23.32
N SER A 271 -25.61 9.55 24.52
CA SER A 271 -26.38 10.78 24.73
C SER A 271 -25.57 11.82 25.51
N SER A 272 -24.94 12.79 24.83
CA SER A 272 -24.05 13.74 25.49
C SER A 272 -24.81 14.81 26.31
N GLY A 273 -25.11 14.54 27.60
CA GLY A 273 -25.62 15.53 28.57
C GLY A 273 -25.99 15.05 30.00
N ILE A 274 -25.63 15.90 31.00
CA ILE A 274 -26.24 16.16 32.36
C ILE A 274 -25.90 15.32 33.63
N ARG A 275 -24.95 15.64 34.55
CA ARG A 275 -24.46 14.68 35.59
C ARG A 275 -23.97 15.25 36.95
N MET A 276 -23.44 14.42 37.90
CA MET A 276 -23.42 14.70 39.36
C MET A 276 -22.11 14.57 40.18
N SER A 277 -22.16 15.01 41.46
CA SER A 277 -21.14 15.00 42.55
C SER A 277 -21.79 15.01 43.98
N ASN A 278 -21.10 14.50 45.02
CA ASN A 278 -21.52 14.24 46.44
C ASN A 278 -21.38 15.45 47.44
N MET A 279 -21.72 15.22 48.71
CA MET A 279 -22.44 16.03 49.72
C MET A 279 -21.85 17.31 50.37
N PRO A 280 -20.55 17.50 50.66
CA PRO A 280 -20.16 18.75 51.34
C PRO A 280 -20.11 19.93 50.37
N LEU A 281 -19.76 19.63 49.12
CA LEU A 281 -19.59 20.60 48.03
C LEU A 281 -20.83 20.69 47.14
N ALA A 282 -21.87 19.89 47.43
CA ALA A 282 -23.07 19.83 46.62
C ALA A 282 -23.73 21.20 46.44
N VAL A 283 -23.74 22.04 47.49
CA VAL A 283 -24.29 23.40 47.43
C VAL A 283 -23.43 24.32 46.56
N GLY A 284 -22.09 24.27 46.69
CA GLY A 284 -21.18 25.08 45.87
C GLY A 284 -21.17 24.65 44.39
N ALA A 285 -21.26 23.34 44.17
CA ALA A 285 -21.41 22.76 42.85
C ALA A 285 -22.77 23.14 42.22
N ALA A 286 -23.85 23.04 42.99
CA ALA A 286 -25.18 23.48 42.57
C ALA A 286 -25.17 24.97 42.23
N LEU A 287 -24.56 25.83 43.06
CA LEU A 287 -24.44 27.26 42.80
C LEU A 287 -23.73 27.55 41.46
N SER A 288 -22.67 26.81 41.16
CA SER A 288 -21.86 26.99 39.94
C SER A 288 -22.53 26.44 38.67
N ALA A 289 -23.44 25.48 38.81
CA ALA A 289 -24.12 24.79 37.72
C ALA A 289 -25.62 25.14 37.58
N ASN A 290 -26.18 25.91 38.52
CA ASN A 290 -27.61 26.17 38.63
C ASN A 290 -28.19 26.68 37.30
N THR A 291 -29.36 26.17 36.92
CA THR A 291 -30.12 26.54 35.71
C THR A 291 -29.42 26.34 34.36
N GLN A 292 -28.26 25.67 34.31
CA GLN A 292 -27.53 25.46 33.04
C GLN A 292 -28.05 24.27 32.22
N ILE A 293 -28.89 23.42 32.81
CA ILE A 293 -29.45 22.24 32.15
C ILE A 293 -30.75 22.58 31.46
N SER A 294 -30.87 22.16 30.20
CA SER A 294 -32.12 22.26 29.43
C SER A 294 -33.19 21.32 30.01
N SER A 295 -34.40 21.84 30.25
CA SER A 295 -35.56 21.06 30.69
C SER A 295 -35.88 19.89 29.75
N LEU A 296 -35.70 20.06 28.43
CA LEU A 296 -35.90 18.99 27.45
C LEU A 296 -34.91 17.85 27.64
N SER A 297 -33.66 18.18 27.96
CA SER A 297 -32.62 17.18 28.21
C SER A 297 -32.84 16.47 29.56
N ALA A 298 -33.41 17.17 30.56
CA ALA A 298 -33.84 16.57 31.81
C ALA A 298 -34.98 15.57 31.60
N ILE A 299 -36.04 15.95 30.87
CA ILE A 299 -37.17 15.08 30.51
C ILE A 299 -36.69 13.82 29.78
N ALA A 300 -35.87 13.99 28.74
CA ALA A 300 -35.34 12.87 27.96
C ALA A 300 -34.51 11.91 28.83
N THR A 301 -33.69 12.45 29.73
CA THR A 301 -32.88 11.65 30.65
C THR A 301 -33.75 10.89 31.64
N VAL A 302 -34.73 11.55 32.28
CA VAL A 302 -35.68 10.90 33.17
C VAL A 302 -36.35 9.73 32.45
N GLY A 303 -36.89 9.97 31.26
CA GLY A 303 -37.56 8.93 30.48
C GLY A 303 -36.68 7.71 30.16
N LEU A 304 -35.38 7.91 29.89
CA LEU A 304 -34.44 6.80 29.70
C LEU A 304 -34.10 6.07 31.00
N LEU A 305 -33.82 6.80 32.08
CA LEU A 305 -33.37 6.20 33.32
C LEU A 305 -34.51 5.50 34.09
N SER A 306 -35.75 5.94 33.91
CA SER A 306 -36.94 5.32 34.49
C SER A 306 -37.63 4.32 33.55
N SER A 307 -37.15 4.14 32.32
CA SER A 307 -37.78 3.25 31.33
C SER A 307 -37.64 1.78 31.75
N PRO A 308 -38.73 0.98 31.66
CA PRO A 308 -38.66 -0.46 31.91
C PRO A 308 -37.83 -1.21 30.86
N GLU A 309 -37.57 -0.62 29.69
CA GLU A 309 -36.72 -1.16 28.63
C GLU A 309 -35.22 -0.97 28.90
N LEU A 310 -34.84 -0.13 29.87
CA LEU A 310 -33.43 0.18 30.17
C LEU A 310 -32.55 -1.07 30.37
N PRO A 311 -32.93 -2.09 31.18
CA PRO A 311 -32.13 -3.31 31.31
C PRO A 311 -31.93 -4.06 29.98
N VAL A 312 -32.95 -4.05 29.11
CA VAL A 312 -32.88 -4.67 27.78
C VAL A 312 -31.92 -3.90 26.88
N ILE A 313 -31.94 -2.56 26.94
CA ILE A 313 -31.01 -1.71 26.20
C ILE A 313 -29.57 -1.93 26.68
N MET A 314 -29.35 -2.03 27.99
CA MET A 314 -28.02 -2.33 28.55
C MET A 314 -27.51 -3.70 28.08
N ALA A 315 -28.37 -4.73 28.09
CA ALA A 315 -28.00 -6.06 27.58
C ALA A 315 -27.68 -6.05 26.08
N LYS A 316 -28.45 -5.31 25.28
CA LYS A 316 -28.15 -5.09 23.85
C LYS A 316 -26.84 -4.35 23.65
N ASN A 317 -26.58 -3.31 24.45
CA ASN A 317 -25.35 -2.53 24.39
C ASN A 317 -24.14 -3.43 24.64
N SER A 318 -24.16 -4.19 25.73
CA SER A 318 -23.11 -5.17 26.05
C SER A 318 -22.91 -6.18 24.91
N THR A 319 -23.98 -6.70 24.32
CA THR A 319 -23.88 -7.70 23.24
C THR A 319 -23.29 -7.08 21.96
N ARG A 320 -23.74 -5.88 21.58
CA ARG A 320 -23.27 -5.19 20.38
C ARG A 320 -21.83 -4.69 20.53
N LEU A 321 -21.44 -4.20 21.71
CA LEU A 321 -20.06 -3.83 22.02
C LEU A 321 -19.13 -5.05 21.95
N ALA A 322 -19.55 -6.20 22.49
CA ALA A 322 -18.77 -7.45 22.38
C ALA A 322 -18.54 -7.85 20.91
N ALA A 323 -19.58 -7.80 20.08
CA ALA A 323 -19.48 -8.13 18.66
C ALA A 323 -18.55 -7.15 17.91
N ALA A 324 -18.71 -5.84 18.15
CA ALA A 324 -17.86 -4.82 17.53
C ALA A 324 -16.39 -4.94 17.97
N TYR A 325 -16.15 -5.21 19.26
CA TYR A 325 -14.82 -5.50 19.79
C TYR A 325 -14.20 -6.73 19.12
N GLU A 326 -14.95 -7.84 19.02
CA GLU A 326 -14.48 -9.05 18.35
C GLU A 326 -14.08 -8.79 16.89
N THR A 327 -14.89 -8.03 16.15
CA THR A 327 -14.59 -7.63 14.76
C THR A 327 -13.25 -6.90 14.65
N VAL A 328 -13.02 -5.89 15.48
CA VAL A 328 -11.75 -5.13 15.42
C VAL A 328 -10.56 -5.94 15.94
N THR A 329 -10.72 -6.76 16.98
CA THR A 329 -9.61 -7.58 17.49
C THR A 329 -9.22 -8.71 16.55
N ASN A 330 -10.19 -9.30 15.83
CA ASN A 330 -9.91 -10.28 14.79
C ASN A 330 -9.12 -9.65 13.64
N PHE A 331 -9.45 -8.42 13.26
CA PHE A 331 -8.65 -7.65 12.30
C PHE A 331 -7.21 -7.45 12.81
N LEU A 332 -7.03 -6.91 14.03
CA LEU A 332 -5.70 -6.65 14.58
C LEU A 332 -4.85 -7.92 14.70
N THR A 333 -5.45 -9.02 15.15
CA THR A 333 -4.77 -10.32 15.28
C THR A 333 -4.35 -10.88 13.92
N ARG A 334 -5.16 -10.72 12.86
CA ARG A 334 -4.79 -11.14 11.50
C ARG A 334 -3.56 -10.39 10.96
N HIS A 335 -3.33 -9.17 11.42
CA HIS A 335 -2.20 -8.32 11.03
C HIS A 335 -1.04 -8.32 12.04
N ASP A 336 -1.05 -9.22 13.03
CA ASP A 336 -0.02 -9.28 14.08
C ASP A 336 0.17 -7.93 14.83
N LEU A 337 -0.89 -7.13 14.93
CA LEU A 337 -0.87 -5.85 15.63
C LEU A 337 -1.21 -6.03 17.11
N ALA A 338 -0.30 -5.58 17.98
CA ALA A 338 -0.52 -5.59 19.42
C ALA A 338 -1.66 -4.64 19.83
N TYR A 339 -2.45 -5.04 20.82
CA TYR A 339 -3.49 -4.19 21.39
C TYR A 339 -3.74 -4.50 22.87
N VAL A 340 -4.28 -3.51 23.60
CA VAL A 340 -4.68 -3.66 25.00
C VAL A 340 -6.06 -4.30 25.06
N SER A 341 -6.19 -5.39 25.82
CA SER A 341 -7.49 -6.06 25.97
C SER A 341 -8.48 -5.20 26.76
N VAL A 342 -9.69 -5.08 26.22
CA VAL A 342 -10.74 -4.21 26.77
C VAL A 342 -11.76 -5.02 27.56
N GLU A 343 -12.20 -4.43 28.66
CA GLU A 343 -13.18 -5.00 29.60
C GLU A 343 -14.47 -4.18 29.65
N SER A 344 -14.34 -2.86 29.43
CA SER A 344 -15.45 -1.91 29.34
C SER A 344 -15.04 -0.71 28.50
N GLY A 345 -15.99 -0.07 27.85
CA GLY A 345 -15.75 1.13 27.04
C GLY A 345 -16.15 0.96 25.58
N LEU A 346 -15.79 1.95 24.78
CA LEU A 346 -16.24 2.11 23.39
C LEU A 346 -15.10 1.98 22.36
N PHE A 347 -13.90 1.78 22.86
CA PHE A 347 -12.65 1.87 22.13
C PHE A 347 -11.64 0.87 22.66
N LEU A 348 -10.61 0.62 21.87
CA LEU A 348 -9.41 -0.09 22.28
C LEU A 348 -8.17 0.72 21.90
N PHE A 349 -7.06 0.38 22.54
CA PHE A 349 -5.74 0.94 22.24
C PHE A 349 -4.91 -0.09 21.50
N ALA A 350 -4.42 0.22 20.30
CA ALA A 350 -3.70 -0.69 19.41
C ALA A 350 -2.44 -0.05 18.85
N GLN A 351 -1.42 -0.87 18.59
CA GLN A 351 -0.14 -0.46 18.03
C GLN A 351 -0.24 -0.38 16.50
N LEU A 352 -0.88 0.67 15.97
CA LEU A 352 -1.08 0.83 14.52
C LEU A 352 0.19 1.21 13.75
N ALA A 353 1.26 1.62 14.45
CA ALA A 353 2.57 1.88 13.85
C ALA A 353 3.65 1.08 14.59
N PRO A 354 3.69 -0.26 14.43
CA PRO A 354 4.56 -1.14 15.23
C PRO A 354 6.05 -0.90 15.03
N HIS A 355 6.44 -0.25 13.94
CA HIS A 355 7.83 0.10 13.63
C HIS A 355 8.22 1.54 13.99
N ALA A 356 7.32 2.30 14.61
CA ALA A 356 7.60 3.67 15.01
C ALA A 356 8.68 3.69 16.11
N GLN A 357 9.78 4.40 15.85
CA GLN A 357 10.84 4.63 16.85
C GLN A 357 10.67 5.99 17.53
N THR A 358 9.87 6.87 16.93
CA THR A 358 9.58 8.21 17.42
C THR A 358 8.09 8.50 17.30
N LEU A 359 7.61 9.50 18.04
CA LEU A 359 6.25 10.02 17.88
C LEU A 359 5.99 10.61 16.49
N GLN A 360 7.04 11.02 15.76
CA GLN A 360 6.90 11.50 14.40
C GLN A 360 6.56 10.37 13.43
N ASP A 361 7.18 9.19 13.59
CA ASP A 361 6.85 8.00 12.79
C ASP A 361 5.40 7.56 13.02
N GLU A 362 4.92 7.64 14.27
CA GLU A 362 3.51 7.43 14.61
C GLU A 362 2.62 8.46 13.87
N ASP A 363 2.94 9.75 13.96
CA ASP A 363 2.18 10.81 13.31
C ASP A 363 2.10 10.62 11.78
N GLU A 364 3.15 10.10 11.14
CA GLU A 364 3.17 9.78 9.70
C GLU A 364 2.23 8.64 9.33
N VAL A 365 2.20 7.54 10.10
CA VAL A 365 1.28 6.43 9.86
C VAL A 365 -0.17 6.86 10.10
N ILE A 366 -0.42 7.60 11.18
CA ILE A 366 -1.76 8.12 11.49
C ILE A 366 -2.22 9.12 10.41
N ALA A 367 -1.31 9.92 9.85
CA ALA A 367 -1.60 10.78 8.72
C ALA A 367 -2.00 10.00 7.46
N LYS A 368 -1.36 8.86 7.17
CA LYS A 368 -1.75 7.98 6.06
C LYS A 368 -3.15 7.41 6.24
N ILE A 369 -3.47 6.90 7.43
CA ILE A 369 -4.80 6.39 7.78
C ILE A 369 -5.87 7.48 7.59
N ARG A 370 -5.58 8.68 8.09
CA ARG A 370 -6.40 9.89 7.92
C ARG A 370 -6.63 10.24 6.46
N ASP A 371 -5.59 10.19 5.64
CA ASP A 371 -5.65 10.57 4.23
C ASP A 371 -6.37 9.50 3.38
N ALA A 372 -6.32 8.23 3.80
CA ALA A 372 -7.12 7.13 3.25
C ALA A 372 -8.62 7.20 3.62
N GLY A 373 -8.97 7.97 4.65
CA GLY A 373 -10.36 8.32 4.96
C GLY A 373 -10.89 7.82 6.31
N VAL A 374 -10.03 7.33 7.20
CA VAL A 374 -10.39 6.90 8.56
C VAL A 374 -9.71 7.80 9.58
N LEU A 375 -10.42 8.28 10.58
CA LEU A 375 -9.83 9.05 11.69
C LEU A 375 -9.63 8.14 12.90
N VAL A 376 -8.43 8.15 13.47
CA VAL A 376 -8.09 7.51 14.75
C VAL A 376 -7.36 8.54 15.62
N SER A 377 -7.31 8.33 16.93
CA SER A 377 -6.54 9.22 17.83
C SER A 377 -5.15 8.64 18.09
N ASN A 378 -4.09 9.36 17.74
CA ASN A 378 -2.71 8.96 18.04
C ASN A 378 -2.47 8.83 19.56
N GLY A 379 -1.47 8.04 19.94
CA GLY A 379 -1.12 7.75 21.33
C GLY A 379 -0.57 8.99 22.03
N ARG A 380 0.17 9.81 21.29
CA ARG A 380 0.65 11.13 21.77
C ARG A 380 -0.47 12.00 22.33
N ALA A 381 -1.67 11.97 21.75
CA ALA A 381 -2.79 12.73 22.29
C ALA A 381 -3.07 12.36 23.75
N TYR A 382 -2.90 11.11 24.15
CA TYR A 382 -3.19 10.60 25.50
C TYR A 382 -2.00 10.67 26.47
N HIS A 383 -0.94 11.40 26.13
CA HIS A 383 0.29 11.48 26.94
C HIS A 383 1.02 10.15 27.07
N VAL A 384 0.97 9.30 26.04
CA VAL A 384 1.88 8.16 25.93
C VAL A 384 3.32 8.67 25.86
N ALA A 385 4.22 8.02 26.61
CA ALA A 385 5.63 8.38 26.64
C ALA A 385 6.30 8.12 25.28
N ASP A 386 7.31 8.91 24.93
CA ASP A 386 8.06 8.76 23.67
C ASP A 386 8.65 7.35 23.49
N SER A 387 9.00 6.68 24.60
CA SER A 387 9.50 5.29 24.61
C SER A 387 8.43 4.24 24.25
N GLU A 388 7.17 4.64 24.19
CA GLU A 388 6.02 3.80 23.86
C GLU A 388 5.34 4.30 22.57
N SER A 389 6.09 4.87 21.62
CA SER A 389 5.54 5.31 20.34
C SER A 389 4.93 4.17 19.52
N GLY A 390 3.93 4.50 18.71
CA GLY A 390 3.31 3.61 17.73
C GLY A 390 1.88 3.19 18.05
N TRP A 391 1.29 3.75 19.12
CA TRP A 391 -0.04 3.39 19.59
C TRP A 391 -1.11 4.38 19.14
N ALA A 392 -2.34 3.90 19.00
CA ALA A 392 -3.50 4.73 18.69
C ALA A 392 -4.77 4.13 19.29
N ARG A 393 -5.73 5.00 19.59
CA ARG A 393 -7.06 4.62 20.05
C ARG A 393 -8.01 4.49 18.85
N ILE A 394 -8.70 3.36 18.79
CA ILE A 394 -9.77 3.06 17.82
C ILE A 394 -11.09 2.90 18.59
N THR A 395 -12.06 3.77 18.32
CA THR A 395 -13.46 3.58 18.73
C THR A 395 -14.11 2.53 17.83
N PHE A 396 -14.64 1.47 18.43
CA PHE A 396 -15.36 0.41 17.73
C PHE A 396 -16.89 0.53 17.88
N ALA A 397 -17.39 1.37 18.79
CA ALA A 397 -18.82 1.55 19.04
C ALA A 397 -19.56 2.40 17.98
N VAL A 398 -19.29 2.14 16.70
CA VAL A 398 -19.91 2.78 15.53
C VAL A 398 -20.87 1.81 14.83
N GLU A 399 -21.65 2.26 13.84
CA GLU A 399 -22.51 1.36 13.08
C GLU A 399 -21.70 0.22 12.44
N PRO A 400 -22.17 -1.05 12.46
CA PRO A 400 -21.40 -2.19 11.96
C PRO A 400 -20.88 -2.02 10.53
N GLU A 401 -21.69 -1.44 9.63
CA GLU A 401 -21.29 -1.16 8.25
C GLU A 401 -20.13 -0.15 8.17
N GLN A 402 -20.13 0.86 9.04
CA GLN A 402 -19.03 1.84 9.10
C GLN A 402 -17.77 1.20 9.67
N LEU A 403 -17.90 0.35 10.69
CA LEU A 403 -16.75 -0.36 11.27
C LEU A 403 -16.08 -1.25 10.22
N HIS A 404 -16.84 -2.11 9.52
CA HIS A 404 -16.29 -2.98 8.47
C HIS A 404 -15.60 -2.17 7.37
N LYS A 405 -16.25 -1.11 6.88
CA LYS A 405 -15.66 -0.25 5.85
C LYS A 405 -14.38 0.45 6.30
N ALA A 406 -14.31 0.88 7.57
CA ALA A 406 -13.10 1.46 8.10
C ALA A 406 -11.96 0.44 8.22
N LEU A 407 -12.27 -0.80 8.63
CA LEU A 407 -11.29 -1.88 8.68
C LEU A 407 -10.79 -2.29 7.28
N GLU A 408 -11.65 -2.28 6.25
CA GLU A 408 -11.24 -2.48 4.86
C GLU A 408 -10.24 -1.41 4.39
N ILE A 409 -10.47 -0.14 4.77
CA ILE A 409 -9.54 0.95 4.46
C ILE A 409 -8.22 0.77 5.22
N LEU A 410 -8.28 0.38 6.49
CA LEU A 410 -7.08 0.10 7.29
C LEU A 410 -6.28 -1.08 6.73
N GLU A 411 -6.94 -2.14 6.28
CA GLU A 411 -6.30 -3.29 5.60
C GLU A 411 -5.50 -2.78 4.38
N ALA A 412 -6.10 -1.92 3.55
CA ALA A 412 -5.43 -1.35 2.39
C ALA A 412 -4.21 -0.47 2.77
N VAL A 413 -4.33 0.33 3.84
CA VAL A 413 -3.22 1.16 4.34
C VAL A 413 -2.09 0.31 4.89
N PHE A 414 -2.38 -0.75 5.64
CA PHE A 414 -1.34 -1.64 6.17
C PHE A 414 -0.68 -2.45 5.06
N CYS A 415 -1.44 -2.92 4.06
CA CYS A 415 -0.86 -3.48 2.85
C CYS A 415 0.05 -2.46 2.15
N GLU A 416 -0.33 -1.18 2.01
CA GLU A 416 0.52 -0.11 1.44
C GLU A 416 1.80 0.12 2.25
N ILE A 417 1.73 0.09 3.59
CA ILE A 417 2.88 0.27 4.48
C ILE A 417 3.83 -0.92 4.41
N GLU A 418 3.31 -2.15 4.45
CA GLU A 418 4.10 -3.39 4.38
C GLU A 418 4.71 -3.64 2.99
N SER A 419 4.09 -3.12 1.92
CA SER A 419 4.56 -3.33 0.54
C SER A 419 5.20 -2.11 -0.14
N GLY A 420 5.17 -0.94 0.51
CA GLY A 420 5.69 0.33 -0.04
C GLY A 420 4.93 0.85 -1.27
N CYS A 421 3.62 0.53 -1.39
CA CYS A 421 2.88 0.57 -2.66
C CYS A 421 1.62 1.46 -2.60
N SER A 422 1.46 2.36 -3.59
CA SER A 422 0.59 3.55 -3.52
C SER A 422 -0.93 3.32 -3.66
N ALA A 423 -1.73 4.26 -3.12
CA ALA A 423 -3.21 4.34 -3.17
C ALA A 423 -3.93 4.19 -4.54
N GLU A 424 -3.24 4.20 -5.68
CA GLU A 424 -3.85 3.87 -6.98
C GLU A 424 -4.15 2.36 -7.12
N GLU A 425 -3.46 1.51 -6.36
CA GLU A 425 -3.48 0.06 -6.52
C GLU A 425 -4.68 -0.62 -5.85
N ALA A 426 -5.22 -0.05 -4.77
CA ALA A 426 -6.42 -0.54 -4.10
C ALA A 426 -7.69 -0.38 -4.96
N ARG A 427 -7.66 0.50 -5.98
CA ARG A 427 -8.79 0.75 -6.88
C ARG A 427 -8.92 -0.29 -8.00
N PHE A 428 -7.86 -1.06 -8.29
CA PHE A 428 -7.84 -2.03 -9.38
C PHE A 428 -7.08 -3.29 -8.95
N PRO A 429 -7.75 -4.42 -8.64
CA PRO A 429 -7.06 -5.63 -8.24
C PRO A 429 -6.10 -6.12 -9.33
N ASN A 430 -4.97 -6.76 -8.95
CA ASN A 430 -3.96 -7.31 -9.88
C ASN A 430 -4.53 -8.37 -10.88
N THR A 431 -5.78 -8.77 -10.71
CA THR A 431 -6.53 -9.65 -11.61
C THR A 431 -7.23 -8.90 -12.75
N GLU A 432 -7.47 -7.59 -12.61
CA GLU A 432 -8.15 -6.79 -13.62
C GLU A 432 -7.15 -6.23 -14.63
N LEU A 433 -7.17 -6.79 -15.86
CA LEU A 433 -6.37 -6.28 -16.97
C LEU A 433 -7.03 -5.02 -17.55
N LEU A 434 -6.22 -4.01 -17.87
CA LEU A 434 -6.68 -2.84 -18.62
C LEU A 434 -7.40 -3.27 -19.92
N PRO A 435 -8.59 -2.74 -20.23
CA PRO A 435 -9.43 -3.22 -21.33
C PRO A 435 -8.76 -3.11 -22.70
N ALA A 436 -8.97 -4.12 -23.56
CA ALA A 436 -8.58 -4.09 -24.97
C ALA A 436 -9.59 -3.25 -25.76
N THR A 437 -9.31 -1.94 -25.88
CA THR A 437 -10.17 -0.98 -26.59
C THR A 437 -9.88 -0.88 -28.09
N GLY A 438 -8.84 -1.56 -28.55
CA GLY A 438 -8.35 -1.55 -29.92
C GLY A 438 -8.97 -2.60 -30.86
N ARG A 439 -8.52 -2.62 -32.12
CA ARG A 439 -8.95 -3.59 -33.16
C ARG A 439 -7.76 -4.19 -33.89
N ILE A 440 -7.84 -5.41 -34.40
CA ILE A 440 -6.70 -6.05 -35.10
C ILE A 440 -6.34 -5.37 -36.45
N HIS A 441 -7.24 -4.56 -37.03
CA HIS A 441 -7.08 -4.01 -38.39
C HIS A 441 -5.78 -3.24 -38.66
N PRO A 442 -5.28 -2.34 -37.78
CA PRO A 442 -4.02 -1.64 -38.03
C PRO A 442 -2.83 -2.59 -38.15
N HIS A 443 -2.82 -3.70 -37.40
CA HIS A 443 -1.75 -4.70 -37.47
C HIS A 443 -1.77 -5.47 -38.80
N LEU A 444 -2.96 -5.88 -39.25
CA LEU A 444 -3.13 -6.53 -40.56
C LEU A 444 -2.81 -5.58 -41.71
N ALA A 445 -3.27 -4.33 -41.61
CA ALA A 445 -2.94 -3.27 -42.56
C ALA A 445 -1.43 -3.01 -42.63
N LEU A 446 -0.73 -3.08 -41.50
CA LEU A 446 0.73 -2.91 -41.44
C LEU A 446 1.46 -4.02 -42.19
N ILE A 447 1.00 -5.27 -42.12
CA ILE A 447 1.56 -6.37 -42.91
C ILE A 447 1.27 -6.14 -44.40
N ALA A 448 0.03 -5.81 -44.75
CA ALA A 448 -0.39 -5.60 -46.12
C ALA A 448 0.37 -4.44 -46.80
N ILE A 449 0.50 -3.29 -46.13
CA ILE A 449 1.16 -2.11 -46.70
C ILE A 449 2.65 -2.35 -46.98
N GLN A 450 3.32 -3.17 -46.17
CA GLN A 450 4.72 -3.55 -46.41
C GLN A 450 4.86 -4.38 -47.69
N ILE A 451 3.98 -5.37 -47.89
CA ILE A 451 3.96 -6.20 -49.11
C ILE A 451 3.66 -5.34 -50.33
N ILE A 452 2.66 -4.45 -50.24
CA ILE A 452 2.31 -3.51 -51.31
C ILE A 452 3.51 -2.62 -51.65
N ALA A 453 4.13 -1.99 -50.64
CA ALA A 453 5.27 -1.11 -50.83
C ALA A 453 6.41 -1.80 -51.59
N LEU A 454 6.78 -3.02 -51.20
CA LEU A 454 7.82 -3.80 -51.89
C LEU A 454 7.44 -4.21 -53.32
N ASN A 455 6.15 -4.32 -53.65
CA ASN A 455 5.69 -4.65 -54.99
C ASN A 455 5.73 -3.47 -55.96
N VAL A 456 5.39 -2.25 -55.51
CA VAL A 456 5.16 -1.10 -56.40
C VAL A 456 6.10 0.10 -56.22
N ALA A 457 6.81 0.23 -55.10
CA ALA A 457 7.56 1.46 -54.79
C ALA A 457 8.93 1.49 -55.49
N SER A 458 8.95 1.88 -56.77
CA SER A 458 10.18 1.99 -57.56
C SER A 458 10.82 3.39 -57.47
N SER A 459 10.02 4.45 -57.55
CA SER A 459 10.51 5.84 -57.49
C SER A 459 10.79 6.31 -56.07
N LEU A 460 11.68 7.30 -55.90
CA LEU A 460 11.95 7.90 -54.58
C LEU A 460 10.69 8.52 -53.95
N LYS A 461 9.81 9.14 -54.76
CA LYS A 461 8.56 9.74 -54.29
C LYS A 461 7.61 8.68 -53.72
N GLN A 462 7.39 7.59 -54.45
CA GLN A 462 6.56 6.46 -53.96
C GLN A 462 7.11 5.88 -52.66
N ARG A 463 8.44 5.65 -52.60
CA ARG A 463 9.09 5.10 -51.40
C ARG A 463 8.90 5.98 -50.17
N LYS A 464 9.01 7.31 -50.30
CA LYS A 464 8.74 8.24 -49.20
C LYS A 464 7.27 8.19 -48.75
N ILE A 465 6.33 8.12 -49.69
CA ILE A 465 4.89 7.99 -49.39
C ILE A 465 4.62 6.70 -48.61
N PHE A 466 5.12 5.56 -49.09
CA PHE A 466 4.96 4.29 -48.41
C PHE A 466 5.67 4.25 -47.06
N ALA A 467 6.85 4.87 -46.93
CA ALA A 467 7.55 4.96 -45.65
C ALA A 467 6.71 5.74 -44.62
N LEU A 468 6.13 6.89 -45.00
CA LEU A 468 5.22 7.65 -44.14
C LEU A 468 3.97 6.85 -43.78
N ALA A 469 3.38 6.12 -44.74
CA ALA A 469 2.23 5.27 -44.48
C ALA A 469 2.56 4.12 -43.50
N ILE A 470 3.72 3.46 -43.68
CA ILE A 470 4.19 2.40 -42.78
C ILE A 470 4.41 2.97 -41.37
N VAL A 471 5.04 4.13 -41.23
CA VAL A 471 5.24 4.79 -39.92
C VAL A 471 3.90 5.14 -39.27
N GLY A 472 2.98 5.74 -40.01
CA GLY A 472 1.65 6.11 -39.50
C GLY A 472 0.83 4.91 -39.03
N ILE A 473 0.78 3.85 -39.85
CA ILE A 473 0.07 2.61 -39.50
C ILE A 473 0.78 1.88 -38.35
N ALA A 474 2.12 1.88 -38.32
CA ALA A 474 2.88 1.30 -37.21
C ALA A 474 2.60 2.05 -35.89
N ALA A 475 2.56 3.38 -35.90
CA ALA A 475 2.19 4.17 -34.73
C ALA A 475 0.75 3.86 -34.27
N ALA A 476 -0.19 3.79 -35.22
CA ALA A 476 -1.56 3.40 -34.92
C ALA A 476 -1.65 1.99 -34.34
N ALA A 477 -0.89 1.02 -34.87
CA ALA A 477 -0.84 -0.35 -34.36
C ALA A 477 -0.19 -0.43 -32.96
N GLN A 478 0.88 0.32 -32.70
CA GLN A 478 1.57 0.32 -31.40
C GLN A 478 0.73 0.91 -30.27
N LEU A 479 -0.11 1.90 -30.57
CA LEU A 479 -1.02 2.53 -29.62
C LEU A 479 -2.38 1.80 -29.48
N ASN A 480 -2.54 0.66 -30.15
CA ASN A 480 -3.80 -0.05 -30.30
C ASN A 480 -3.76 -1.40 -29.59
N ARG A 481 -4.20 -1.41 -28.32
CA ARG A 481 -4.32 -2.63 -27.54
C ARG A 481 -5.58 -3.40 -27.94
N PHE A 482 -5.42 -4.41 -28.79
CA PHE A 482 -6.56 -5.10 -29.42
C PHE A 482 -6.90 -6.48 -28.83
N SER A 483 -6.06 -7.05 -27.95
CA SER A 483 -6.25 -8.39 -27.39
C SER A 483 -5.91 -8.42 -25.90
N GLN A 484 -6.67 -9.21 -25.13
CA GLN A 484 -6.35 -9.59 -23.75
C GLN A 484 -5.59 -10.93 -23.68
N ASP A 485 -5.57 -11.70 -24.77
CA ASP A 485 -4.78 -12.92 -24.85
C ASP A 485 -3.30 -12.58 -25.03
N VAL A 486 -2.49 -12.97 -24.04
CA VAL A 486 -1.05 -12.68 -23.98
C VAL A 486 -0.32 -13.26 -25.19
N ALA A 487 -0.66 -14.47 -25.62
CA ALA A 487 -0.02 -15.12 -26.77
C ALA A 487 -0.26 -14.32 -28.06
N THR A 488 -1.52 -13.98 -28.34
CA THR A 488 -1.91 -13.16 -29.49
C THR A 488 -1.28 -11.78 -29.44
N ALA A 489 -1.33 -11.10 -28.29
CA ALA A 489 -0.72 -9.77 -28.15
C ALA A 489 0.79 -9.80 -28.40
N ASN A 490 1.50 -10.78 -27.83
CA ASN A 490 2.95 -10.92 -27.96
C ASN A 490 3.39 -11.12 -29.43
N MET A 491 2.61 -11.86 -30.23
CA MET A 491 2.89 -12.06 -31.66
C MET A 491 2.99 -10.74 -32.43
N PHE A 492 2.12 -9.78 -32.13
CA PHE A 492 2.11 -8.48 -32.81
C PHE A 492 3.01 -7.44 -32.12
N ALA A 493 3.16 -7.54 -30.80
CA ALA A 493 4.06 -6.68 -30.02
C ALA A 493 5.50 -6.77 -30.55
N LEU A 494 5.95 -7.96 -30.95
CA LEU A 494 7.29 -8.21 -31.48
C LEU A 494 7.41 -8.15 -33.01
N ALA A 495 6.39 -7.66 -33.73
CA ALA A 495 6.41 -7.59 -35.20
C ALA A 495 7.28 -6.44 -35.76
N TRP A 496 7.75 -5.55 -34.90
CA TRP A 496 8.49 -4.34 -35.29
C TRP A 496 9.79 -4.52 -36.09
N PRO A 497 10.56 -5.61 -35.93
CA PRO A 497 11.76 -5.81 -36.76
C PRO A 497 11.43 -5.89 -38.25
N HIS A 498 10.23 -6.38 -38.61
CA HIS A 498 9.80 -6.52 -40.01
C HIS A 498 9.56 -5.17 -40.67
N TYR A 499 8.77 -4.29 -40.05
CA TYR A 499 8.50 -2.99 -40.64
C TYR A 499 9.71 -2.05 -40.58
N LEU A 500 10.57 -2.17 -39.56
CA LEU A 500 11.84 -1.43 -39.54
C LEU A 500 12.79 -1.89 -40.64
N SER A 501 12.82 -3.19 -40.96
CA SER A 501 13.57 -3.69 -42.10
C SER A 501 13.01 -3.16 -43.42
N THR A 502 11.68 -3.16 -43.60
CA THR A 502 11.07 -2.57 -44.81
C THR A 502 11.34 -1.07 -44.93
N LEU A 503 11.22 -0.30 -43.84
CA LEU A 503 11.54 1.12 -43.83
C LEU A 503 13.00 1.38 -44.21
N GLU A 504 13.94 0.57 -43.72
CA GLU A 504 15.36 0.68 -44.08
C GLU A 504 15.54 0.50 -45.58
N GLN A 505 14.92 -0.55 -46.14
CA GLN A 505 14.99 -0.84 -47.56
C GLN A 505 14.36 0.29 -48.39
N MET A 506 13.22 0.84 -47.98
CA MET A 506 12.57 1.93 -48.71
C MET A 506 13.40 3.22 -48.72
N LEU A 507 13.95 3.59 -47.56
CA LEU A 507 14.62 4.87 -47.35
C LEU A 507 16.07 4.89 -47.84
N PHE A 508 16.78 3.76 -47.75
CA PHE A 508 18.22 3.69 -48.01
C PHE A 508 18.61 2.96 -49.30
N SER A 509 17.66 2.42 -50.08
CA SER A 509 17.96 1.90 -51.42
C SER A 509 18.29 3.04 -52.41
N GLY A 510 19.14 2.75 -53.39
CA GLY A 510 19.55 3.61 -54.47
C GLY A 510 18.43 4.02 -55.43
N PRO A 511 18.75 4.62 -56.59
CA PRO A 511 17.76 5.21 -57.50
C PRO A 511 16.72 4.21 -58.01
N LYS A 512 17.12 2.95 -58.23
CA LYS A 512 16.25 1.85 -58.68
C LYS A 512 15.39 1.22 -57.57
N GLY A 513 15.49 1.73 -56.34
CA GLY A 513 14.76 1.24 -55.18
C GLY A 513 15.16 -0.17 -54.74
N PRO A 514 14.39 -0.77 -53.81
CA PRO A 514 14.68 -2.10 -53.28
C PRO A 514 14.84 -3.19 -54.35
N ALA A 515 14.08 -3.11 -55.44
CA ALA A 515 14.14 -4.08 -56.53
C ALA A 515 15.48 -4.07 -57.29
N GLY A 516 16.19 -2.93 -57.31
CA GLY A 516 17.50 -2.81 -57.93
C GLY A 516 18.67 -3.18 -57.02
N ASP A 517 18.49 -3.03 -55.70
CA ASP A 517 19.58 -3.22 -54.72
C ASP A 517 19.52 -4.60 -54.03
N LEU A 518 18.36 -5.26 -54.04
CA LEU A 518 18.09 -6.49 -53.28
C LEU A 518 17.78 -7.66 -54.22
N TRP A 519 18.72 -8.60 -54.33
CA TRP A 519 18.57 -9.84 -55.09
C TRP A 519 19.18 -11.02 -54.32
N ARG A 520 18.74 -12.24 -54.65
CA ARG A 520 19.38 -13.45 -54.12
C ARG A 520 20.70 -13.72 -54.84
N LEU A 521 21.72 -14.15 -54.10
CA LEU A 521 23.05 -14.43 -54.64
C LEU A 521 23.08 -15.65 -55.57
N ASP A 522 22.10 -16.55 -55.45
CA ASP A 522 21.94 -17.72 -56.31
C ASP A 522 21.05 -17.46 -57.54
N ARG A 523 20.74 -16.20 -57.84
CA ARG A 523 19.87 -15.76 -58.94
C ARG A 523 20.47 -14.58 -59.69
N PRO A 524 19.95 -14.24 -60.89
CA PRO A 524 20.41 -13.08 -61.64
C PRO A 524 20.35 -11.79 -60.81
N THR A 525 21.37 -10.95 -60.96
CA THR A 525 21.42 -9.63 -60.33
C THR A 525 20.21 -8.80 -60.73
N GLN A 526 19.59 -8.12 -59.74
CA GLN A 526 18.42 -7.27 -59.96
C GLN A 526 17.20 -7.99 -60.56
N GLU A 527 17.04 -9.31 -60.31
CA GLU A 527 15.92 -10.12 -60.82
C GLU A 527 14.54 -9.46 -60.62
N ALA A 528 14.37 -8.72 -59.54
CA ALA A 528 13.08 -8.16 -59.17
C ALA A 528 12.64 -6.97 -60.05
N LEU A 529 13.53 -6.45 -60.91
CA LEU A 529 13.19 -5.42 -61.90
C LEU A 529 12.42 -5.99 -63.10
N SER A 530 12.58 -7.29 -63.42
CA SER A 530 11.88 -7.92 -64.53
C SER A 530 10.48 -8.42 -64.16
N PHE A 531 10.16 -8.51 -62.86
CA PHE A 531 8.86 -8.97 -62.39
C PHE A 531 7.82 -7.85 -62.48
N SER A 532 6.66 -8.14 -63.07
CA SER A 532 5.52 -7.21 -63.03
C SER A 532 4.99 -7.04 -61.60
N ALA A 533 4.50 -5.85 -61.29
CA ALA A 533 3.90 -5.54 -59.99
C ALA A 533 2.75 -6.50 -59.68
N PHE A 534 2.70 -7.00 -58.44
CA PHE A 534 1.71 -7.99 -57.97
C PHE A 534 1.69 -9.33 -58.71
N SER A 535 2.68 -9.62 -59.56
CA SER A 535 2.88 -10.99 -60.04
C SER A 535 3.21 -11.92 -58.87
N LEU A 536 2.89 -13.21 -59.00
CA LEU A 536 3.25 -14.22 -58.01
C LEU A 536 4.75 -14.24 -57.71
N GLN A 537 5.59 -13.96 -58.72
CA GLN A 537 7.04 -13.84 -58.56
C GLN A 537 7.44 -12.63 -57.70
N LYS A 538 6.84 -11.45 -57.95
CA LYS A 538 7.11 -10.22 -57.19
C LYS A 538 6.58 -10.32 -55.74
N ILE A 539 5.40 -10.89 -55.55
CA ILE A 539 4.82 -11.14 -54.22
C ILE A 539 5.70 -12.10 -53.43
N LYS A 540 6.12 -13.22 -54.04
CA LYS A 540 7.04 -14.17 -53.41
C LYS A 540 8.38 -13.51 -53.03
N TRP A 541 8.94 -12.69 -53.91
CA TRP A 541 10.16 -11.92 -53.64
C TRP A 541 9.98 -10.98 -52.43
N ALA A 542 8.86 -10.24 -52.37
CA ALA A 542 8.55 -9.34 -51.26
C ALA A 542 8.39 -10.07 -49.92
N ILE A 543 7.66 -11.19 -49.90
CA ILE A 543 7.47 -12.03 -48.69
C ILE A 543 8.82 -12.58 -48.20
N LEU A 544 9.66 -13.07 -49.11
CA LEU A 544 10.99 -13.58 -48.73
C LEU A 544 11.88 -12.49 -48.12
N LEU A 545 11.81 -11.25 -48.61
CA LEU A 545 12.51 -10.11 -48.01
C LEU A 545 11.99 -9.77 -46.61
N LEU A 546 10.68 -9.81 -46.40
CA LEU A 546 10.06 -9.51 -45.11
C LEU A 546 10.46 -10.51 -44.02
N LEU A 547 10.56 -11.79 -44.39
CA LEU A 547 10.88 -12.87 -43.45
C LEU A 547 12.39 -13.07 -43.26
N ASN A 548 13.24 -12.63 -44.21
CA ASN A 548 14.69 -12.81 -44.16
C ASN A 548 15.43 -11.59 -43.59
N LEU A 549 15.24 -11.32 -42.30
CA LEU A 549 15.82 -10.15 -41.63
C LEU A 549 17.37 -10.14 -41.59
N ARG A 550 18.01 -11.31 -41.74
CA ARG A 550 19.47 -11.45 -41.81
C ARG A 550 20.03 -11.36 -43.23
N GLY A 551 19.17 -11.38 -44.25
CA GLY A 551 19.57 -11.39 -45.65
C GLY A 551 20.35 -12.64 -46.06
N VAL A 552 20.07 -13.81 -45.46
CA VAL A 552 20.75 -15.08 -45.76
C VAL A 552 20.62 -15.40 -47.26
N ASP A 553 21.73 -15.50 -47.98
CA ASP A 553 21.84 -15.67 -49.44
C ASP A 553 21.30 -14.49 -50.27
N TRP A 554 21.29 -13.26 -49.72
CA TRP A 554 20.93 -12.03 -50.44
C TRP A 554 22.09 -11.04 -50.56
N SER A 555 22.00 -10.10 -51.50
CA SER A 555 22.97 -9.01 -51.74
C SER A 555 23.27 -8.15 -50.50
N HIS A 556 22.44 -8.24 -49.47
CA HIS A 556 22.55 -7.48 -48.22
C HIS A 556 22.83 -8.34 -46.99
N GLN A 557 23.31 -9.57 -47.18
CA GLN A 557 23.59 -10.50 -46.08
C GLN A 557 24.48 -9.85 -45.02
N ILE A 558 24.08 -9.98 -43.75
CA ILE A 558 24.90 -9.48 -42.63
C ILE A 558 26.15 -10.36 -42.41
N GLY A 559 27.18 -9.77 -41.81
CA GLY A 559 28.37 -10.53 -41.37
C GLY A 559 28.08 -11.45 -40.18
N ASN A 560 29.03 -12.35 -39.88
CA ASN A 560 29.02 -13.25 -38.71
C ASN A 560 27.81 -14.22 -38.61
N ILE A 561 27.20 -14.59 -39.73
CA ILE A 561 26.17 -15.63 -39.73
C ILE A 561 26.83 -17.00 -39.42
N PRO A 562 26.33 -17.77 -38.44
CA PRO A 562 26.85 -19.10 -38.15
C PRO A 562 26.81 -20.00 -39.39
N LYS A 563 27.93 -20.64 -39.71
CA LYS A 563 27.99 -21.59 -40.83
C LYS A 563 27.51 -22.96 -40.37
N ARG A 564 26.57 -23.53 -41.12
CA ARG A 564 26.16 -24.94 -40.94
C ARG A 564 27.21 -25.84 -41.59
N GLY A 565 27.65 -26.89 -40.91
CA GLY A 565 28.62 -27.85 -41.47
C GLY A 565 28.10 -28.54 -42.72
N SER A 566 28.99 -29.02 -43.60
CA SER A 566 28.67 -29.63 -44.91
C SER A 566 27.81 -30.90 -44.88
N ARG A 567 27.46 -31.42 -43.69
CA ARG A 567 26.73 -32.70 -43.51
C ARG A 567 25.22 -32.62 -43.82
N TYR A 568 24.63 -31.44 -44.01
CA TYR A 568 23.17 -31.23 -44.08
C TYR A 568 22.67 -30.71 -45.44
N THR A 569 23.16 -31.27 -46.55
CA THR A 569 22.79 -30.81 -47.91
C THR A 569 21.44 -31.35 -48.41
N SER A 570 20.98 -32.53 -47.96
CA SER A 570 19.71 -33.09 -48.40
C SER A 570 18.53 -32.66 -47.52
N ARG A 571 17.36 -32.44 -48.13
CA ARG A 571 16.13 -32.01 -47.43
C ARG A 571 15.74 -32.97 -46.30
N ALA A 572 15.79 -34.28 -46.55
CA ALA A 572 15.44 -35.29 -45.55
C ALA A 572 16.37 -35.27 -44.32
N ARG A 573 17.70 -35.17 -44.53
CA ARG A 573 18.65 -35.08 -43.41
C ARG A 573 18.52 -33.78 -42.64
N PHE A 574 18.25 -32.68 -43.34
CA PHE A 574 17.98 -31.39 -42.70
C PHE A 574 16.75 -31.46 -41.80
N ILE A 575 15.63 -31.98 -42.32
CA ILE A 575 14.39 -32.12 -41.56
C ILE A 575 14.62 -33.03 -40.36
N LEU A 576 15.24 -34.20 -40.53
CA LEU A 576 15.56 -35.09 -39.41
C LEU A 576 16.41 -34.41 -38.34
N SER A 577 17.46 -33.69 -38.75
CA SER A 577 18.33 -32.95 -37.82
C SER A 577 17.57 -31.86 -37.06
N GLN A 578 16.73 -31.09 -37.77
CA GLN A 578 15.91 -30.05 -37.16
C GLN A 578 14.86 -30.65 -36.23
N SER A 579 14.25 -31.79 -36.56
CA SER A 579 13.28 -32.48 -35.71
C SER A 579 13.92 -32.99 -34.42
N LEU A 580 15.13 -33.53 -34.48
CA LEU A 580 15.88 -33.94 -33.27
C LEU A 580 16.25 -32.74 -32.40
N GLU A 581 16.72 -31.64 -33.01
CA GLU A 581 17.01 -30.40 -32.30
C GLU A 581 15.74 -29.78 -31.69
N LEU A 582 14.60 -29.87 -32.40
CA LEU A 582 13.30 -29.40 -31.94
C LEU A 582 12.87 -30.09 -30.64
N VAL A 583 13.07 -31.40 -30.52
CA VAL A 583 12.77 -32.14 -29.29
C VAL A 583 13.60 -31.60 -28.13
N GLY A 584 14.92 -31.43 -28.32
CA GLY A 584 15.79 -30.89 -27.28
C GLY A 584 15.42 -29.46 -26.86
N VAL A 585 15.17 -28.59 -27.84
CA VAL A 585 14.77 -27.19 -27.59
C VAL A 585 13.39 -27.12 -26.95
N TYR A 586 12.44 -27.96 -27.35
CA TYR A 586 11.11 -28.07 -26.74
C TYR A 586 11.20 -28.45 -25.26
N LEU A 587 11.95 -29.51 -24.94
CA LEU A 587 12.13 -29.96 -23.56
C LEU A 587 12.74 -28.87 -22.69
N MET A 588 13.74 -28.15 -23.20
CA MET A 588 14.35 -27.04 -22.46
C MET A 588 13.44 -25.81 -22.36
N ALA A 589 12.63 -25.51 -23.38
CA ALA A 589 11.65 -24.43 -23.34
C ALA A 589 10.54 -24.71 -22.31
N ASP A 590 10.02 -25.95 -22.27
CA ASP A 590 9.07 -26.37 -21.24
C ASP A 590 9.71 -26.29 -19.84
N LEU A 591 10.91 -26.86 -19.65
CA LEU A 591 11.61 -26.78 -18.37
C LEU A 591 11.80 -25.32 -17.90
N ALA A 592 12.27 -24.43 -18.77
CA ALA A 592 12.46 -23.02 -18.45
C ALA A 592 11.12 -22.33 -18.11
N SER A 593 10.05 -22.63 -18.85
CA SER A 593 8.71 -22.08 -18.57
C SER A 593 8.16 -22.57 -17.24
N GLN A 594 8.26 -23.87 -16.95
CA GLN A 594 7.78 -24.44 -15.68
C GLN A 594 8.58 -23.92 -14.49
N LEU A 595 9.91 -23.80 -14.62
CA LEU A 595 10.74 -23.17 -13.61
C LEU A 595 10.38 -21.70 -13.41
N SER A 596 10.10 -20.96 -14.49
CA SER A 596 9.68 -19.56 -14.38
C SER A 596 8.38 -19.42 -13.60
N ILE A 597 7.39 -20.28 -13.87
CA ILE A 597 6.12 -20.31 -13.13
C ILE A 597 6.36 -20.66 -11.67
N ARG A 598 7.13 -21.73 -11.41
CA ARG A 598 7.43 -22.20 -10.06
C ARG A 598 8.13 -21.13 -9.23
N LEU A 599 9.18 -20.53 -9.78
CA LEU A 599 10.05 -19.60 -9.05
C LEU A 599 9.47 -18.20 -8.87
N ASN A 600 8.58 -17.76 -9.77
CA ASN A 600 8.11 -16.38 -9.78
C ASN A 600 6.60 -16.23 -9.56
N PHE A 601 5.78 -17.17 -10.01
CA PHE A 601 4.31 -17.03 -10.03
C PHE A 601 3.56 -18.01 -9.10
N THR A 602 4.28 -18.78 -8.27
CA THR A 602 3.69 -19.78 -7.37
C THR A 602 3.76 -19.34 -5.92
N ALA A 603 2.62 -19.29 -5.24
CA ALA A 603 2.47 -18.89 -3.84
C ALA A 603 2.88 -19.98 -2.83
N PRO A 604 3.00 -19.66 -1.52
CA PRO A 604 3.20 -20.60 -0.39
C PRO A 604 2.39 -21.88 -0.43
N ASP A 605 1.11 -21.75 -0.73
CA ASP A 605 0.16 -22.85 -0.82
C ASP A 605 0.26 -23.66 -2.12
N GLY A 606 1.17 -23.28 -3.02
CA GLY A 606 1.35 -23.90 -4.33
C GLY A 606 0.39 -23.38 -5.41
N SER A 607 -0.47 -22.40 -5.12
CA SER A 607 -1.34 -21.79 -6.12
C SER A 607 -0.56 -20.92 -7.12
N VAL A 608 -0.97 -20.92 -8.39
CA VAL A 608 -0.37 -20.11 -9.45
C VAL A 608 -1.30 -18.97 -9.82
N GLY A 609 -0.75 -17.76 -10.00
CA GLY A 609 -1.51 -16.59 -10.47
C GLY A 609 -2.26 -15.82 -9.38
N THR A 610 -2.09 -16.20 -8.11
CA THR A 610 -2.63 -15.52 -6.93
C THR A 610 -1.72 -14.39 -6.43
N LEU A 611 -0.44 -14.41 -6.78
CA LEU A 611 0.54 -13.40 -6.39
C LEU A 611 0.30 -12.06 -7.09
N ASN A 612 0.47 -10.96 -6.35
CA ASN A 612 0.46 -9.62 -6.94
C ASN A 612 1.71 -9.44 -7.81
N SER A 613 1.51 -9.33 -9.14
CA SER A 613 2.62 -9.27 -10.10
C SER A 613 3.49 -8.02 -9.93
N LYS A 614 2.96 -7.00 -9.25
CA LYS A 614 3.69 -5.79 -8.89
C LYS A 614 4.89 -6.06 -7.98
N CYS A 615 4.74 -7.01 -7.07
CA CYS A 615 5.71 -7.32 -6.01
C CYS A 615 6.68 -8.46 -6.41
N ILE A 616 6.47 -9.09 -7.56
CA ILE A 616 7.35 -10.17 -8.03
C ILE A 616 8.62 -9.55 -8.62
N THR A 617 9.79 -10.01 -8.17
CA THR A 617 11.08 -9.59 -8.70
C THR A 617 12.01 -10.78 -8.91
N LEU A 618 12.90 -10.65 -9.91
CA LEU A 618 14.02 -11.57 -10.11
C LEU A 618 15.14 -11.37 -9.10
N ARG A 619 15.15 -10.26 -8.35
CA ARG A 619 16.12 -10.03 -7.27
C ARG A 619 15.76 -10.89 -6.07
N ASP A 620 16.79 -11.34 -5.37
CA ASP A 620 16.62 -12.10 -4.13
C ASP A 620 17.77 -11.72 -3.18
N PRO A 621 17.51 -11.55 -1.88
CA PRO A 621 18.58 -11.35 -0.89
C PRO A 621 19.59 -12.49 -0.90
N ASP A 622 19.14 -13.70 -1.26
CA ASP A 622 20.06 -14.81 -1.45
C ASP A 622 20.61 -14.86 -2.88
N PRO A 623 21.95 -14.78 -3.04
CA PRO A 623 22.57 -14.72 -4.35
C PRO A 623 22.34 -15.98 -5.19
N TYR A 624 22.17 -17.16 -4.58
CA TYR A 624 21.88 -18.40 -5.31
C TYR A 624 20.48 -18.34 -5.94
N TRP A 625 19.47 -17.89 -5.21
CA TRP A 625 18.10 -17.79 -5.72
C TRP A 625 17.96 -16.66 -6.73
N GLY A 626 18.57 -15.51 -6.47
CA GLY A 626 18.62 -14.41 -7.44
C GLY A 626 19.30 -14.85 -8.74
N PHE A 627 20.41 -15.60 -8.65
CA PHE A 627 21.07 -16.15 -9.83
C PHE A 627 20.18 -17.16 -10.58
N LEU A 628 19.52 -18.07 -9.87
CA LEU A 628 18.64 -19.06 -10.47
C LEU A 628 17.44 -18.43 -11.18
N LYS A 629 16.75 -17.47 -10.54
CA LYS A 629 15.63 -16.70 -11.13
C LYS A 629 16.08 -16.01 -12.42
N VAL A 630 17.22 -15.32 -12.40
CA VAL A 630 17.76 -14.62 -13.56
C VAL A 630 18.21 -15.59 -14.66
N LEU A 631 18.82 -16.72 -14.32
CA LEU A 631 19.24 -17.74 -15.27
C LEU A 631 18.02 -18.33 -16.01
N VAL A 632 16.96 -18.66 -15.28
CA VAL A 632 15.71 -19.19 -15.85
C VAL A 632 15.07 -18.16 -16.78
N TYR A 633 14.93 -16.91 -16.31
CA TYR A 633 14.39 -15.83 -17.14
C TYR A 633 15.24 -15.58 -18.40
N GLY A 634 16.56 -15.49 -18.25
CA GLY A 634 17.47 -15.18 -19.36
C GLY A 634 17.57 -16.28 -20.42
N THR A 635 17.37 -17.54 -20.04
CA THR A 635 17.41 -18.68 -20.98
C THR A 635 16.09 -18.91 -21.71
N GLY A 636 14.95 -18.51 -21.14
CA GLY A 636 13.63 -18.63 -21.77
C GLY A 636 13.57 -18.08 -23.20
N PRO A 637 13.89 -16.79 -23.44
CA PRO A 637 13.86 -16.19 -24.77
C PRO A 637 14.73 -16.92 -25.79
N TYR A 638 15.89 -17.44 -25.39
CA TYR A 638 16.76 -18.22 -26.28
C TYR A 638 16.03 -19.47 -26.81
N TYR A 639 15.45 -20.27 -25.92
CA TYR A 639 14.77 -21.51 -26.30
C TYR A 639 13.49 -21.24 -27.10
N PHE A 640 12.68 -20.25 -26.72
CA PHE A 640 11.45 -19.93 -27.46
C PHE A 640 11.71 -19.38 -28.86
N ILE A 641 12.69 -18.49 -29.02
CA ILE A 641 13.07 -17.96 -30.34
C ILE A 641 13.64 -19.09 -31.21
N ASN A 642 14.49 -19.97 -30.64
CA ASN A 642 15.04 -21.10 -31.40
C ASN A 642 13.95 -22.12 -31.78
N PHE A 643 13.01 -22.39 -30.88
CA PHE A 643 11.86 -23.26 -31.12
C PHE A 643 11.07 -22.79 -32.35
N GLN A 644 10.65 -21.51 -32.36
CA GLN A 644 9.93 -20.92 -33.49
C GLN A 644 10.72 -20.99 -34.78
N TYR A 645 12.02 -20.67 -34.73
CA TYR A 645 12.90 -20.71 -35.90
C TYR A 645 13.00 -22.13 -36.50
N ILE A 646 13.17 -23.15 -35.64
CA ILE A 646 13.28 -24.54 -36.08
C ILE A 646 11.96 -25.02 -36.68
N VAL A 647 10.81 -24.74 -36.04
CA VAL A 647 9.49 -25.09 -36.57
C VAL A 647 9.27 -24.47 -37.96
N CYS A 648 9.55 -23.17 -38.11
CA CYS A 648 9.43 -22.50 -39.41
C CYS A 648 10.38 -23.10 -40.45
N SER A 649 11.60 -23.50 -40.08
CA SER A 649 12.55 -24.10 -41.00
C SER A 649 12.11 -25.48 -41.49
N ILE A 650 11.54 -26.32 -40.61
CA ILE A 650 11.03 -27.65 -40.96
C ILE A 650 9.87 -27.49 -41.95
N PHE A 651 8.94 -26.60 -41.64
CA PHE A 651 7.81 -26.30 -42.51
C PHE A 651 8.29 -25.79 -43.87
N ALA A 652 9.13 -24.75 -43.89
CA ALA A 652 9.55 -24.11 -45.12
C ALA A 652 10.41 -25.02 -46.02
N VAL A 653 11.24 -25.90 -45.46
CA VAL A 653 12.04 -26.86 -46.25
C VAL A 653 11.20 -28.08 -46.65
N GLY A 654 10.31 -28.56 -45.78
CA GLY A 654 9.42 -29.69 -46.03
C GLY A 654 8.46 -29.45 -47.20
N PHE A 655 7.85 -28.27 -47.25
CA PHE A 655 6.99 -27.85 -48.37
C PHE A 655 7.75 -27.30 -49.58
N GLY A 656 9.08 -27.31 -49.56
CA GLY A 656 9.90 -26.84 -50.68
C GLY A 656 9.84 -25.32 -50.93
N LEU A 657 9.41 -24.54 -49.94
CA LEU A 657 9.38 -23.07 -50.01
C LEU A 657 10.79 -22.46 -49.93
N SER A 658 11.73 -23.17 -49.31
CA SER A 658 13.14 -22.78 -49.12
C SER A 658 14.07 -24.00 -49.15
N GLN A 659 15.38 -23.75 -49.19
CA GLN A 659 16.42 -24.78 -49.17
C GLN A 659 17.06 -24.88 -47.77
N PRO A 660 17.66 -26.03 -47.40
CA PRO A 660 18.41 -26.19 -46.15
C PRO A 660 19.44 -25.08 -45.87
N LYS A 661 20.12 -24.58 -46.92
CA LYS A 661 21.13 -23.50 -46.81
C LYS A 661 20.54 -22.15 -46.40
N ASP A 662 19.26 -21.90 -46.66
CA ASP A 662 18.57 -20.65 -46.30
C ASP A 662 18.33 -20.55 -44.77
N TRP A 663 18.56 -21.64 -44.02
CA TRP A 663 18.32 -21.74 -42.58
C TRP A 663 19.59 -22.07 -41.77
N PRO A 664 20.59 -21.15 -41.73
CA PRO A 664 21.74 -21.27 -40.87
C PRO A 664 21.32 -21.16 -39.40
N PRO A 665 22.10 -21.73 -38.46
CA PRO A 665 21.81 -21.61 -37.03
C PRO A 665 21.50 -20.17 -36.62
N LEU A 666 20.48 -20.01 -35.78
CA LEU A 666 20.05 -18.68 -35.38
C LEU A 666 21.05 -18.04 -34.42
N PHE A 667 21.55 -18.83 -33.48
CA PHE A 667 22.53 -18.43 -32.48
C PHE A 667 23.94 -18.96 -32.82
N GLY A 668 24.96 -18.21 -32.39
CA GLY A 668 26.36 -18.62 -32.49
C GLY A 668 26.78 -19.64 -31.43
N LYS A 669 28.09 -19.82 -31.25
CA LYS A 669 28.62 -20.76 -30.25
C LYS A 669 28.77 -20.09 -28.89
N LEU A 670 28.09 -20.63 -27.87
CA LEU A 670 28.19 -20.10 -26.50
C LEU A 670 29.62 -20.14 -25.96
N ALA A 671 30.42 -21.14 -26.36
CA ALA A 671 31.83 -21.25 -26.00
C ALA A 671 32.70 -20.07 -26.47
N GLU A 672 32.25 -19.25 -27.43
CA GLU A 672 33.02 -18.09 -27.90
C GLU A 672 32.64 -16.79 -27.15
N VAL A 673 31.63 -16.83 -26.28
CA VAL A 673 31.05 -15.67 -25.57
C VAL A 673 31.87 -15.31 -24.33
N THR A 674 33.04 -14.73 -24.57
CA THR A 674 33.97 -14.27 -23.52
C THR A 674 33.78 -12.78 -23.16
N THR A 675 32.81 -12.11 -23.78
CA THR A 675 32.54 -10.67 -23.64
C THR A 675 31.07 -10.38 -23.95
N VAL A 676 30.50 -9.33 -23.35
CA VAL A 676 29.14 -8.85 -23.65
C VAL A 676 29.06 -8.41 -25.12
N ARG A 677 30.15 -7.83 -25.65
CA ARG A 677 30.27 -7.52 -27.08
C ARG A 677 30.14 -8.75 -27.98
N LYS A 678 30.79 -9.87 -27.67
CA LYS A 678 30.66 -11.12 -28.45
C LYS A 678 29.28 -11.75 -28.29
N PHE A 679 28.65 -11.62 -27.11
CA PHE A 679 27.27 -12.08 -26.91
C PHE A 679 26.35 -11.44 -27.95
N TRP A 680 26.28 -10.11 -27.99
CA TRP A 680 25.40 -9.39 -28.93
C TRP A 680 25.89 -9.40 -30.38
N GLY A 681 27.20 -9.46 -30.61
CA GLY A 681 27.81 -9.32 -31.93
C GLY A 681 28.08 -10.62 -32.70
N SER A 682 27.98 -11.79 -32.06
CA SER A 682 28.27 -13.08 -32.70
C SER A 682 27.42 -14.25 -32.20
N PHE A 683 26.92 -14.22 -30.97
CA PHE A 683 26.11 -15.30 -30.41
C PHE A 683 24.61 -15.06 -30.57
N TRP A 684 24.10 -13.89 -30.18
CA TRP A 684 22.67 -13.58 -30.24
C TRP A 684 22.17 -13.53 -31.69
N GLN A 685 20.85 -13.64 -31.91
CA GLN A 685 20.20 -13.98 -33.20
C GLN A 685 20.53 -13.13 -34.45
N GLN A 686 21.16 -11.96 -34.33
CA GLN A 686 21.56 -11.03 -35.41
C GLN A 686 20.48 -10.50 -36.39
N MET A 687 19.22 -10.92 -36.33
CA MET A 687 18.07 -10.46 -37.13
C MET A 687 17.89 -8.94 -37.12
N MET A 688 18.25 -8.26 -36.03
CA MET A 688 18.08 -6.80 -35.92
C MET A 688 19.30 -5.99 -36.38
N ARG A 689 20.42 -6.65 -36.68
CA ARG A 689 21.72 -6.00 -36.85
C ARG A 689 21.73 -5.03 -38.03
N ARG A 690 21.14 -5.43 -39.16
CA ARG A 690 21.22 -4.65 -40.40
C ARG A 690 20.58 -3.28 -40.25
N PHE A 691 19.28 -3.25 -39.96
CA PHE A 691 18.54 -1.99 -39.95
C PHE A 691 19.03 -1.05 -38.83
N PHE A 692 19.38 -1.56 -37.63
CA PHE A 692 19.98 -0.71 -36.61
C PHE A 692 21.33 -0.13 -37.03
N THR A 693 22.17 -0.92 -37.70
CA THR A 693 23.45 -0.42 -38.23
C THR A 693 23.22 0.64 -39.31
N THR A 694 22.26 0.44 -40.21
CA THR A 694 21.93 1.43 -41.26
C THR A 694 21.41 2.75 -40.65
N TYR A 695 20.44 2.67 -39.73
CA TYR A 695 19.88 3.85 -39.07
C TYR A 695 20.92 4.61 -38.24
N SER A 696 21.69 3.90 -37.41
CA SER A 696 22.73 4.53 -36.58
C SER A 696 23.83 5.17 -37.41
N ARG A 697 24.25 4.56 -38.53
CA ARG A 697 25.21 5.17 -39.48
C ARG A 697 24.66 6.43 -40.12
N ALA A 698 23.37 6.46 -40.47
CA ALA A 698 22.74 7.63 -41.05
C ALA A 698 22.75 8.80 -40.04
N VAL A 699 22.39 8.55 -38.79
CA VAL A 699 22.42 9.55 -37.70
C VAL A 699 23.84 10.04 -37.43
N VAL A 700 24.81 9.13 -37.32
CA VAL A 700 26.23 9.48 -37.08
C VAL A 700 26.82 10.28 -38.24
N GLY A 701 26.42 9.99 -39.47
CA GLY A 701 26.79 10.79 -40.64
C GLY A 701 26.19 12.20 -40.60
N TRP A 702 24.92 12.31 -40.20
CA TRP A 702 24.24 13.60 -40.02
C TRP A 702 24.89 14.46 -38.91
N LEU A 703 25.35 13.83 -37.83
CA LEU A 703 26.10 14.49 -36.75
C LEU A 703 27.55 14.85 -37.13
N GLY A 704 28.02 14.50 -38.33
CA GLY A 704 29.35 14.87 -38.82
C GLY A 704 30.52 14.06 -38.24
N PHE A 705 30.26 12.93 -37.56
CA PHE A 705 31.34 12.10 -37.00
C PHE A 705 32.10 11.36 -38.11
N ARG A 706 33.44 11.42 -38.06
CA ARG A 706 34.30 10.71 -39.00
C ARG A 706 34.23 9.19 -38.78
N ARG A 707 34.00 8.44 -39.86
CA ARG A 707 33.97 6.97 -39.83
C ARG A 707 35.29 6.41 -39.31
N GLY A 708 35.21 5.35 -38.50
CA GLY A 708 36.37 4.67 -37.91
C GLY A 708 36.91 5.29 -36.61
N THR A 709 36.33 6.41 -36.15
CA THR A 709 36.68 7.01 -34.84
C THR A 709 35.91 6.37 -33.68
N ASN A 710 36.44 6.47 -32.46
CA ASN A 710 35.72 6.05 -31.25
C ASN A 710 34.38 6.78 -31.08
N ALA A 711 34.34 8.08 -31.38
CA ALA A 711 33.10 8.87 -31.36
C ALA A 711 32.03 8.26 -32.29
N SER A 712 32.41 7.88 -33.51
CA SER A 712 31.52 7.22 -34.46
C SER A 712 31.06 5.83 -33.98
N SER A 713 31.98 5.02 -33.44
CA SER A 713 31.71 3.65 -33.01
C SER A 713 30.81 3.59 -31.76
N TYR A 714 31.13 4.37 -30.73
CA TYR A 714 30.33 4.39 -29.49
C TYR A 714 28.98 5.09 -29.70
N THR A 715 28.91 6.15 -30.50
CA THR A 715 27.59 6.74 -30.84
C THR A 715 26.70 5.71 -31.54
N GLN A 716 27.22 4.94 -32.49
CA GLN A 716 26.46 3.84 -33.11
C GLN A 716 26.02 2.77 -32.10
N LEU A 717 26.89 2.40 -31.15
CA LEU A 717 26.60 1.42 -30.11
C LEU A 717 25.43 1.87 -29.23
N TYR A 718 25.53 3.08 -28.66
CA TYR A 718 24.50 3.64 -27.79
C TYR A 718 23.18 3.86 -28.54
N LEU A 719 23.22 4.41 -29.76
CA LEU A 719 22.01 4.57 -30.58
C LEU A 719 21.35 3.22 -30.90
N THR A 720 22.12 2.19 -31.22
CA THR A 720 21.58 0.87 -31.53
C THR A 720 20.81 0.30 -30.34
N PHE A 721 21.41 0.31 -29.15
CA PHE A 721 20.77 -0.20 -27.95
C PHE A 721 19.62 0.70 -27.47
N PHE A 722 19.74 2.02 -27.58
CA PHE A 722 18.66 2.94 -27.25
C PHE A 722 17.42 2.74 -28.12
N VAL A 723 17.59 2.68 -29.45
CA VAL A 723 16.48 2.43 -30.37
C VAL A 723 15.89 1.04 -30.13
N SER A 724 16.72 0.02 -29.85
CA SER A 724 16.23 -1.30 -29.45
C SER A 724 15.38 -1.23 -28.19
N GLY A 725 15.83 -0.51 -27.15
CA GLY A 725 15.07 -0.28 -25.92
C GLY A 725 13.74 0.41 -26.16
N ILE A 726 13.69 1.43 -27.02
CA ILE A 726 12.44 2.11 -27.41
C ILE A 726 11.45 1.13 -28.04
N PHE A 727 11.87 0.28 -28.97
CA PHE A 727 10.93 -0.62 -29.62
C PHE A 727 10.42 -1.72 -28.69
N HIS A 728 11.23 -2.20 -27.74
CA HIS A 728 10.73 -3.11 -26.71
C HIS A 728 9.82 -2.40 -25.69
N PHE A 729 10.11 -1.13 -25.36
CA PHE A 729 9.20 -0.27 -24.59
C PHE A 729 7.84 -0.17 -25.29
N LEU A 730 7.82 0.10 -26.59
CA LEU A 730 6.58 0.23 -27.37
C LEU A 730 5.84 -1.11 -27.46
N SER A 731 6.57 -2.22 -27.63
CA SER A 731 5.99 -3.57 -27.58
C SER A 731 5.20 -3.82 -26.30
N LEU A 732 5.69 -3.34 -25.15
CA LEU A 732 5.03 -3.52 -23.86
C LEU A 732 3.73 -2.74 -23.71
N LEU A 733 3.51 -1.68 -24.50
CA LEU A 733 2.22 -0.96 -24.49
C LEU A 733 1.07 -1.80 -25.06
N GLN A 734 1.40 -2.73 -25.97
CA GLN A 734 0.45 -3.66 -26.58
C GLN A 734 0.12 -4.85 -25.68
N MET A 735 0.99 -5.18 -24.72
CA MET A 735 0.80 -6.34 -23.85
C MET A 735 -0.38 -6.12 -22.89
N PRO A 736 -1.18 -7.16 -22.61
CA PRO A 736 -2.14 -7.14 -21.51
C PRO A 736 -1.39 -6.80 -20.22
N THR A 737 -1.92 -5.87 -19.44
CA THR A 737 -1.28 -5.37 -18.22
C THR A 737 -2.33 -5.23 -17.12
N PRO A 738 -2.06 -5.68 -15.89
CA PRO A 738 -2.90 -5.37 -14.74
C PRO A 738 -3.09 -3.87 -14.55
N ALA A 739 -4.29 -3.44 -14.17
CA ALA A 739 -4.66 -2.03 -14.11
C ALA A 739 -3.95 -1.24 -12.99
N ASN A 740 -3.38 -1.91 -11.99
CA ASN A 740 -2.56 -1.33 -10.93
C ASN A 740 -1.08 -1.09 -11.30
N ILE A 741 -0.64 -1.47 -12.51
CA ILE A 741 0.73 -1.25 -12.98
C ILE A 741 0.79 0.02 -13.83
N THR A 742 1.56 1.01 -13.36
CA THR A 742 1.73 2.28 -14.06
C THR A 742 2.51 2.13 -15.36
N LEU A 743 2.44 3.15 -16.23
CA LEU A 743 3.22 3.18 -17.47
C LEU A 743 4.73 3.07 -17.19
N TYR A 744 5.22 3.72 -16.15
CA TYR A 744 6.63 3.69 -15.77
C TYR A 744 7.05 2.28 -15.34
N GLU A 745 6.30 1.66 -14.43
CA GLU A 745 6.60 0.34 -13.86
C GLU A 745 6.61 -0.78 -14.88
N ARG A 746 5.78 -0.68 -15.92
CA ARG A 746 5.72 -1.68 -17.01
C ARG A 746 6.66 -1.40 -18.17
N THR A 747 7.49 -0.35 -18.15
CA THR A 747 8.32 -0.04 -19.34
C THR A 747 9.73 0.45 -19.06
N ALA A 748 9.98 1.21 -17.99
CA ALA A 748 11.25 1.90 -17.79
C ALA A 748 12.45 0.94 -17.66
N GLY A 749 12.25 -0.18 -16.95
CA GLY A 749 13.28 -1.18 -16.72
C GLY A 749 13.88 -1.79 -17.99
N VAL A 750 13.08 -1.96 -19.05
CA VAL A 750 13.57 -2.45 -20.34
C VAL A 750 14.48 -1.45 -21.02
N LEU A 751 14.18 -0.15 -20.93
CA LEU A 751 15.04 0.89 -21.48
C LEU A 751 16.39 0.93 -20.76
N TYR A 752 16.38 0.81 -19.43
CA TYR A 752 17.59 0.73 -18.61
C TYR A 752 18.44 -0.49 -18.97
N TYR A 753 17.80 -1.65 -19.10
CA TYR A 753 18.47 -2.90 -19.48
C TYR A 753 19.21 -2.79 -20.81
N PHE A 754 18.56 -2.27 -21.85
CA PHE A 754 19.20 -2.16 -23.16
C PHE A 754 20.30 -1.10 -23.19
N LEU A 755 20.09 0.07 -22.58
CA LEU A 755 21.13 1.10 -22.46
C LEU A 755 22.35 0.58 -21.68
N TRP A 756 22.13 -0.21 -20.63
CA TRP A 756 23.22 -0.83 -19.88
C TRP A 756 24.10 -1.73 -20.73
N GLN A 757 23.58 -2.40 -21.75
CA GLN A 757 24.42 -3.24 -22.63
C GLN A 757 25.49 -2.41 -23.34
N ALA A 758 25.17 -1.18 -23.75
CA ALA A 758 26.14 -0.27 -24.34
C ALA A 758 27.18 0.21 -23.31
N VAL A 759 26.74 0.48 -22.08
CA VAL A 759 27.62 0.86 -20.96
C VAL A 759 28.57 -0.28 -20.60
N ALA A 760 28.05 -1.50 -20.43
CA ALA A 760 28.83 -2.69 -20.10
C ALA A 760 29.89 -2.97 -21.18
N ILE A 761 29.53 -2.85 -22.46
CA ILE A 761 30.50 -2.99 -23.57
C ILE A 761 31.55 -1.87 -23.53
N THR A 762 31.18 -0.65 -23.17
CA THR A 762 32.12 0.48 -23.07
C THR A 762 33.10 0.29 -21.91
N ILE A 763 32.62 -0.17 -20.75
CA ILE A 763 33.45 -0.55 -19.61
C ILE A 763 34.40 -1.70 -19.99
N GLU A 764 33.86 -2.74 -20.63
CA GLU A 764 34.60 -3.90 -21.10
C GLU A 764 35.74 -3.48 -22.06
N ASP A 765 35.46 -2.65 -23.06
CA ASP A 765 36.47 -2.15 -24.00
C ASP A 765 37.52 -1.28 -23.28
N PHE A 766 37.09 -0.43 -22.32
CA PHE A 766 38.00 0.40 -21.54
C PHE A 766 38.94 -0.42 -20.66
N VAL A 767 38.44 -1.44 -19.98
CA VAL A 767 39.25 -2.37 -19.16
C VAL A 767 40.22 -3.15 -20.04
N GLN A 768 39.77 -3.65 -21.21
CA GLN A 768 40.66 -4.32 -22.16
C GLN A 768 41.75 -3.39 -22.69
N TRP A 769 41.41 -2.13 -22.97
CA TRP A 769 42.38 -1.11 -23.38
C TRP A 769 43.37 -0.81 -22.26
N LEU A 770 42.91 -0.56 -21.03
CA LEU A 770 43.75 -0.24 -19.88
C LEU A 770 44.72 -1.39 -19.58
N TRP A 771 44.24 -2.63 -19.61
CA TRP A 771 45.09 -3.80 -19.47
C TRP A 771 46.15 -3.87 -20.55
N LYS A 772 45.77 -3.61 -21.81
CA LYS A 772 46.71 -3.60 -22.92
C LYS A 772 47.80 -2.55 -22.76
N GLN A 773 47.47 -1.38 -22.19
CA GLN A 773 48.45 -0.33 -21.88
C GLN A 773 49.35 -0.70 -20.70
N ALA A 774 48.79 -1.26 -19.63
CA ALA A 774 49.54 -1.58 -18.42
C ALA A 774 50.41 -2.84 -18.53
N PHE A 775 49.93 -3.87 -19.23
CA PHE A 775 50.53 -5.21 -19.21
C PHE A 775 50.76 -5.82 -20.61
N GLY A 776 50.50 -5.08 -21.69
CA GLY A 776 50.65 -5.58 -23.06
C GLY A 776 49.56 -6.60 -23.46
N SER A 777 49.88 -7.52 -24.39
CA SER A 777 48.87 -8.46 -24.89
C SER A 777 48.49 -9.51 -23.84
N TRP A 778 47.21 -9.57 -23.47
CA TRP A 778 46.67 -10.60 -22.58
C TRP A 778 46.64 -11.97 -23.29
N ARG A 779 47.67 -12.80 -23.09
CA ARG A 779 47.76 -14.18 -23.63
C ARG A 779 47.79 -15.23 -22.52
N SER A 780 46.76 -15.23 -21.66
CA SER A 780 46.65 -16.16 -20.54
C SER A 780 45.48 -17.11 -20.74
N ARG A 781 45.64 -18.37 -20.29
CA ARG A 781 44.55 -19.36 -20.21
C ARG A 781 43.37 -18.92 -19.33
N TRP A 782 43.58 -17.93 -18.45
CA TRP A 782 42.56 -17.37 -17.57
C TRP A 782 41.63 -16.37 -18.27
N PHE A 783 42.01 -15.84 -19.43
CA PHE A 783 41.24 -14.81 -20.12
C PHE A 783 39.79 -15.24 -20.44
N PRO A 784 39.53 -16.45 -20.97
CA PRO A 784 38.15 -16.89 -21.19
C PRO A 784 37.34 -16.99 -19.90
N ILE A 785 37.95 -17.45 -18.80
CA ILE A 785 37.28 -17.61 -17.51
C ILE A 785 36.84 -16.26 -16.95
N VAL A 786 37.74 -15.28 -16.91
CA VAL A 786 37.42 -13.90 -16.49
C VAL A 786 36.32 -13.32 -17.38
N GLY A 787 36.41 -13.55 -18.69
CA GLY A 787 35.41 -13.13 -19.65
C GLY A 787 34.02 -13.74 -19.39
N TYR A 788 33.94 -15.04 -19.10
CA TYR A 788 32.67 -15.68 -18.75
C TYR A 788 32.09 -15.14 -17.45
N VAL A 789 32.93 -14.96 -16.42
CA VAL A 789 32.49 -14.36 -15.13
C VAL A 789 31.91 -12.96 -15.38
N TRP A 790 32.57 -12.13 -16.19
CA TRP A 790 32.08 -10.81 -16.56
C TRP A 790 30.73 -10.87 -17.29
N VAL A 791 30.59 -11.75 -18.29
CA VAL A 791 29.33 -11.91 -19.03
C VAL A 791 28.21 -12.34 -18.10
N VAL A 792 28.44 -13.38 -17.30
CA VAL A 792 27.45 -13.91 -16.35
C VAL A 792 27.06 -12.84 -15.34
N PHE A 793 28.02 -12.14 -14.75
CA PHE A 793 27.75 -11.07 -13.79
C PHE A 793 26.98 -9.91 -14.43
N SER A 794 27.37 -9.46 -15.63
CA SER A 794 26.70 -8.35 -16.32
C SER A 794 25.23 -8.67 -16.59
N PHE A 795 24.91 -9.90 -16.99
CA PHE A 795 23.52 -10.32 -17.19
C PHE A 795 22.79 -10.56 -15.86
N TRP A 796 23.44 -11.17 -14.87
CA TRP A 796 22.86 -11.36 -13.54
C TRP A 796 22.45 -10.03 -12.89
N PHE A 797 23.30 -9.01 -13.02
CA PHE A 797 23.06 -7.66 -12.52
C PHE A 797 21.94 -6.92 -13.27
N SER A 798 21.94 -7.00 -14.61
CA SER A 798 21.08 -6.13 -15.44
C SER A 798 19.75 -6.75 -15.87
N LEU A 799 19.66 -8.07 -16.02
CA LEU A 799 18.42 -8.74 -16.43
C LEU A 799 17.22 -8.48 -15.51
N PRO A 800 17.38 -8.34 -14.17
CA PRO A 800 16.26 -7.95 -13.31
C PRO A 800 15.54 -6.68 -13.76
N TRP A 801 16.22 -5.69 -14.35
CA TRP A 801 15.52 -4.49 -14.85
C TRP A 801 14.51 -4.81 -15.96
N ALA A 802 14.86 -5.71 -16.90
CA ALA A 802 13.93 -6.13 -17.94
C ALA A 802 12.95 -7.21 -17.45
N GLY A 803 13.43 -8.13 -16.61
CA GLY A 803 12.64 -9.25 -16.10
C GLY A 803 11.52 -8.81 -15.18
N ASP A 804 11.77 -7.90 -14.25
CA ASP A 804 10.74 -7.38 -13.35
C ASP A 804 9.60 -6.72 -14.15
N VAL A 805 9.94 -6.01 -15.24
CA VAL A 805 8.93 -5.45 -16.16
C VAL A 805 8.09 -6.55 -16.80
N MET A 806 8.72 -7.64 -17.26
CA MET A 806 8.01 -8.78 -17.87
C MET A 806 7.11 -9.50 -16.85
N LEU A 807 7.58 -9.68 -15.61
CA LEU A 807 6.82 -10.30 -14.54
C LEU A 807 5.59 -9.47 -14.16
N ARG A 808 5.72 -8.14 -14.09
CA ARG A 808 4.62 -7.20 -13.81
C ARG A 808 3.52 -7.19 -14.88
N VAL A 809 3.85 -7.49 -16.13
CA VAL A 809 2.83 -7.70 -17.19
C VAL A 809 2.37 -9.17 -17.25
N LYS A 810 2.67 -9.96 -16.20
CA LYS A 810 2.33 -11.39 -16.06
C LYS A 810 2.88 -12.28 -17.19
N MET A 811 3.95 -11.85 -17.85
CA MET A 811 4.56 -12.64 -18.92
C MET A 811 5.27 -13.85 -18.32
N GLY A 812 4.82 -15.05 -18.72
CA GLY A 812 5.34 -16.31 -18.20
C GLY A 812 4.55 -16.88 -17.02
N GLU A 813 3.41 -16.29 -16.64
CA GLU A 813 2.48 -16.85 -15.64
C GLU A 813 1.85 -18.17 -16.15
N ILE A 814 1.69 -18.30 -17.47
CA ILE A 814 1.14 -19.50 -18.13
C ILE A 814 2.16 -20.03 -19.15
N SER A 815 2.35 -21.35 -19.16
CA SER A 815 3.19 -22.01 -20.16
C SER A 815 2.50 -22.03 -21.52
N PRO A 816 3.15 -21.58 -22.60
CA PRO A 816 2.60 -21.69 -23.95
C PRO A 816 2.78 -23.09 -24.55
N LEU A 817 3.44 -24.01 -23.86
CA LEU A 817 3.72 -25.38 -24.31
C LEU A 817 3.04 -26.40 -23.38
N PRO A 818 2.56 -27.54 -23.93
CA PRO A 818 2.19 -28.70 -23.12
C PRO A 818 3.36 -29.19 -22.28
N SER A 819 3.13 -29.46 -21.00
CA SER A 819 4.25 -29.74 -20.10
C SER A 819 4.64 -31.21 -20.00
N VAL A 820 5.94 -31.44 -20.02
CA VAL A 820 6.61 -32.71 -19.66
C VAL A 820 7.17 -32.61 -18.24
N PHE A 821 7.63 -31.43 -17.82
CA PHE A 821 8.35 -31.24 -16.55
C PHE A 821 7.51 -30.71 -15.38
N ALA A 822 6.24 -30.32 -15.57
CA ALA A 822 5.42 -29.72 -14.51
C ALA A 822 5.42 -30.51 -13.20
N ALA A 823 5.22 -31.83 -13.26
CA ALA A 823 5.19 -32.70 -12.08
C ALA A 823 6.56 -32.88 -11.39
N LEU A 824 7.66 -32.72 -12.13
CA LEU A 824 9.01 -32.77 -11.57
C LEU A 824 9.35 -31.42 -10.91
N VAL A 825 9.05 -30.33 -11.60
CA VAL A 825 9.35 -28.96 -11.15
C VAL A 825 8.51 -28.57 -9.92
N SER A 826 7.28 -29.06 -9.80
CA SER A 826 6.44 -28.81 -8.62
C SER A 826 7.05 -29.34 -7.31
N ARG A 827 8.00 -30.29 -7.38
CA ARG A 827 8.74 -30.82 -6.22
C ARG A 827 9.89 -29.94 -5.77
N ILE A 828 10.28 -28.94 -6.56
CA ILE A 828 11.33 -28.00 -6.17
C ILE A 828 10.79 -27.15 -5.01
N PRO A 829 11.48 -27.11 -3.85
CA PRO A 829 11.04 -26.32 -2.71
C PRO A 829 11.02 -24.84 -3.09
N LEU A 830 10.00 -24.14 -2.64
CA LEU A 830 9.94 -22.69 -2.79
C LEU A 830 10.64 -22.06 -1.60
N ARG A 831 11.55 -21.13 -1.90
CA ARG A 831 12.07 -20.24 -0.88
C ARG A 831 11.22 -18.98 -0.90
N TYR A 832 10.52 -18.75 0.19
CA TYR A 832 10.01 -17.43 0.53
C TYR A 832 11.17 -16.73 1.22
N SER A 833 11.90 -15.92 0.48
CA SER A 833 12.64 -14.83 1.09
C SER A 833 11.58 -13.96 1.76
N HIS A 834 11.71 -13.75 3.06
CA HIS A 834 10.98 -12.73 3.78
C HIS A 834 10.97 -11.47 2.89
N ILE A 835 9.77 -11.02 2.53
CA ILE A 835 9.57 -9.66 2.08
C ILE A 835 9.68 -8.87 3.39
N GLU A 836 10.92 -8.62 3.80
CA GLU A 836 11.28 -7.66 4.86
C GLU A 836 11.01 -6.24 4.39
#